data_AF-A0A3M1UF09-F1
#
_entry.id   AF-A0A3M1UF09-F1
#
_cell.length_a   1.000
_cell.length_b   1.000
_cell.length_c   1.000
_cell.angle_alpha   90.00
_cell.angle_beta   90.00
_cell.angle_gamma   90.00
#
_symmetry.space_group_name_H-M   'P 1'
#
loop_
_entity.id
_entity.type
_entity.pdbx_description
1 polymer ?
#
loop_
_entity_poly.entity_id
_entity_poly.type
_entity_poly.pdbx_seq_one_letter_code
_entity_poly.pdbx_strand_id
1 'polypeptide(L)'
;RGLRVGGSVPVDESISIAEETVDLGSEPHSLGYTPMPPWTLNGFDPWSTGTFRLFFKTFTVRNEGNVNMLDLRVATRVGFLPGPVYQPVAFLSDANDSQAWLDGFPNIITNLNPPYSNPPFVPPTGANDANGNQRVTLHKARAGDRAPTVLSIPDVPYGATPPPGSEPRIGVAVPLGFPAGEYSQLVFVIEDNFLVGGGNDMAALVDQNGQPLEAFSDPTMRVKLRIRETRVTGGQTTGSVPHVDPDLGVSTAFRWTNTMPTAFRDVTGGMHLLWLSNRPGQANTPASPQAQDVWRLFAAVLRGTTPAGAPPEAGTSPLRDLLGFPSLGSSFYLKFLGPAPTLPPNTLFDQTPGVVVGSPQFGGPAFPVNFDTIGLTANPQEEFGLPGSAFKDANGDGQADYIDHRIFYATYEVSPSTPVPNVRDWAWISVDPELEKQHLRTLRTLDANRLAFFWHANVNGHPKMFQNVRVNRPGNASGNQTANWTDNLLIDPGPGFAAAMEPTPWLRSNGDIDIVFTGRLRDRAQPEVFYGRWDGDNLLRVRGLRDMPERNREVLVRDAATGRYRARGVNWNLRRPLELWVRYPNQAATRLDIAGTRNFDEATGLVTMDSRTGGKIYFDPHTGTVWFSTSPPSAAGRLELRYTPRIIRVSELGDTGGHSNPSAFLDNRNASVREFWSRVSGNGAFTPLQANDAPRVGRYWYFYERGATGQGQQRRPYMKTQRLTVQLRFPIALDNNGNPRVLSVRKANGSPLDGPFYQADPGNGRIFFTLPDEGNEVEVTYQYRDNNGVLQTDVVTAFVDWQTEMAEQPVPIEQAIDEGSLYAFPDTFDPSPVSGELRPPLVWVFFTSTRGGTPDVYYVTVAPRIEPVRFRN
;
A
#
# COMPACT_ATOMS: atom_id res chain seq x y z
N ARG A 1 -1.21 20.14 75.95
CA ARG A 1 -1.99 19.77 74.74
C ARG A 1 -1.41 18.47 74.23
N GLY A 2 -2.14 17.36 74.37
CA GLY A 2 -1.63 16.03 74.02
C GLY A 2 -1.53 15.83 72.51
N LEU A 3 -0.34 15.42 72.05
CA LEU A 3 -0.11 14.96 70.69
C LEU A 3 -0.79 13.59 70.57
N ARG A 4 -1.85 13.48 69.76
CA ARG A 4 -2.41 12.18 69.39
C ARG A 4 -1.44 11.53 68.39
N VAL A 5 -0.64 10.58 68.87
CA VAL A 5 0.15 9.66 68.05
C VAL A 5 -0.71 8.41 67.86
N GLY A 6 -0.92 7.98 66.61
CA GLY A 6 -1.59 6.70 66.32
C GLY A 6 -2.70 6.72 65.26
N GLY A 7 -2.65 7.60 64.26
CA GLY A 7 -3.36 7.35 63.00
C GLY A 7 -2.42 6.61 62.06
N SER A 8 -2.72 5.37 61.69
CA SER A 8 -2.09 4.74 60.53
C SER A 8 -2.47 5.59 59.31
N VAL A 9 -1.49 6.19 58.64
CA VAL A 9 -1.72 6.79 57.32
C VAL A 9 -1.80 5.62 56.35
N PRO A 10 -2.91 5.47 55.58
CA PRO A 10 -3.01 4.43 54.57
C PRO A 10 -1.84 4.51 53.59
N VAL A 11 -1.41 3.36 53.08
CA VAL A 11 -0.44 3.32 51.98
C VAL A 11 -1.07 4.02 50.77
N ASP A 12 -0.32 4.95 50.19
CA ASP A 12 -0.70 5.71 49.01
C ASP A 12 0.39 5.53 47.96
N GLU A 13 0.12 4.65 46.98
CA GLU A 13 1.00 4.30 45.86
C GLU A 13 0.67 5.15 44.62
N SER A 14 0.75 6.47 44.77
CA SER A 14 0.43 7.40 43.67
C SER A 14 1.66 7.74 42.82
N ILE A 15 1.59 7.36 41.53
CA ILE A 15 2.56 7.67 40.49
C ILE A 15 1.90 8.65 39.52
N SER A 16 2.62 9.68 39.08
CA SER A 16 2.13 10.61 38.03
C SER A 16 3.19 10.88 36.97
N ILE A 17 2.73 11.14 35.74
CA ILE A 17 3.58 11.60 34.64
C ILE A 17 3.24 13.08 34.35
N ALA A 18 4.26 13.91 34.18
CA ALA A 18 4.05 15.34 33.98
C ALA A 18 3.58 15.69 32.55
N GLU A 19 4.01 14.93 31.55
CA GLU A 19 3.71 15.15 30.15
C GLU A 19 2.42 14.42 29.72
N GLU A 20 1.47 15.15 29.15
CA GLU A 20 0.25 14.56 28.57
C GLU A 20 0.55 13.80 27.26
N THR A 21 1.50 14.29 26.46
CA THR A 21 1.90 13.66 25.19
C THR A 21 3.41 13.71 25.01
N VAL A 22 3.99 12.58 24.63
CA VAL A 22 5.37 12.42 24.21
C VAL A 22 5.38 12.08 22.72
N ASP A 23 5.72 13.06 21.89
CA ASP A 23 5.83 12.91 20.43
C ASP A 23 7.28 12.56 20.04
N LEU A 24 7.47 11.35 19.54
CA LEU A 24 8.76 10.84 19.08
C LEU A 24 9.17 11.46 17.74
N GLY A 25 8.22 12.00 16.98
CA GLY A 25 8.45 12.59 15.67
C GLY A 25 8.33 11.56 14.55
N SER A 26 9.16 11.70 13.51
CA SER A 26 9.09 10.85 12.33
C SER A 26 10.16 9.75 12.31
N GLU A 27 9.68 8.52 12.26
CA GLU A 27 10.46 7.30 12.39
C GLU A 27 10.52 6.54 11.06
N PRO A 28 11.73 6.23 10.54
CA PRO A 28 11.85 5.45 9.32
C PRO A 28 11.44 3.99 9.56
N HIS A 29 11.09 3.28 8.49
CA HIS A 29 11.05 1.83 8.54
C HIS A 29 12.40 1.28 9.04
N SER A 30 12.33 0.14 9.73
CA SER A 30 13.49 -0.54 10.33
C SER A 30 14.26 0.26 11.39
N LEU A 31 13.68 1.31 11.97
CA LEU A 31 14.26 2.00 13.12
C LEU A 31 14.53 1.02 14.26
N GLY A 32 15.76 1.06 14.76
CA GLY A 32 16.21 0.26 15.91
C GLY A 32 16.47 -1.22 15.60
N TYR A 33 15.92 -1.74 14.51
CA TYR A 33 16.17 -3.10 14.06
C TYR A 33 17.48 -3.19 13.29
N THR A 34 18.20 -4.27 13.53
CA THR A 34 19.43 -4.58 12.79
C THR A 34 19.30 -5.90 12.07
N PRO A 35 20.13 -6.13 11.05
CA PRO A 35 19.98 -7.27 10.20
C PRO A 35 20.76 -8.45 10.83
N MET A 36 20.76 -8.57 12.16
CA MET A 36 21.19 -9.75 12.93
C MET A 36 19.94 -10.59 13.29
N PRO A 37 20.05 -11.83 13.79
CA PRO A 37 18.87 -12.66 14.10
C PRO A 37 17.90 -11.90 15.01
N PRO A 38 16.62 -11.70 14.60
CA PRO A 38 15.83 -10.49 14.87
C PRO A 38 16.18 -9.73 16.16
N TRP A 39 15.40 -9.65 17.23
CA TRP A 39 15.81 -9.53 18.67
C TRP A 39 17.00 -8.67 19.17
N THR A 40 18.14 -8.56 18.49
CA THR A 40 19.27 -7.68 18.83
C THR A 40 19.07 -6.26 18.32
N LEU A 41 18.60 -5.40 19.20
CA LEU A 41 18.68 -3.94 19.08
C LEU A 41 20.17 -3.55 19.22
N ASN A 42 20.86 -3.32 18.11
CA ASN A 42 22.26 -2.90 18.14
C ASN A 42 22.33 -1.37 18.25
N GLY A 43 22.63 -0.87 19.44
CA GLY A 43 22.82 0.55 19.72
C GLY A 43 21.55 1.41 19.71
N PHE A 44 20.36 0.83 19.46
CA PHE A 44 19.09 1.50 19.73
C PHE A 44 18.75 1.36 21.20
N ASP A 45 19.43 2.17 21.99
CA ASP A 45 19.35 2.17 23.43
C ASP A 45 19.14 3.61 23.95
N PRO A 46 18.43 3.78 25.08
CA PRO A 46 18.10 5.10 25.63
C PRO A 46 19.34 5.87 26.13
N TRP A 47 20.47 5.19 26.30
CA TRP A 47 21.74 5.74 26.73
C TRP A 47 22.66 6.14 25.56
N SER A 48 22.24 5.83 24.33
CA SER A 48 23.03 6.06 23.13
C SER A 48 23.38 7.55 22.97
N THR A 49 24.65 7.81 22.67
CA THR A 49 25.15 9.17 22.38
C THR A 49 25.26 9.44 20.87
N GLY A 50 24.90 8.45 20.04
CA GLY A 50 24.97 8.49 18.58
C GLY A 50 23.70 9.00 17.91
N THR A 51 23.50 8.58 16.65
CA THR A 51 22.34 8.95 15.81
C THR A 51 20.99 8.57 16.43
N PHE A 52 20.96 7.51 17.24
CA PHE A 52 19.74 7.02 17.86
C PHE A 52 19.20 7.91 18.99
N ARG A 53 20.05 8.78 19.59
CA ARG A 53 19.64 9.71 20.64
C ARG A 53 18.44 10.58 20.25
N LEU A 54 18.29 10.90 18.96
CA LEU A 54 17.23 11.77 18.45
C LEU A 54 15.83 11.14 18.54
N PHE A 55 15.77 9.81 18.64
CA PHE A 55 14.55 8.99 18.66
C PHE A 55 14.12 8.57 20.08
N PHE A 56 14.84 9.06 21.11
CA PHE A 56 14.43 8.93 22.49
C PHE A 56 13.98 10.30 23.01
N LYS A 57 12.79 10.34 23.62
CA LYS A 57 12.28 11.53 24.30
C LYS A 57 12.30 11.32 25.81
N THR A 58 12.63 12.38 26.53
CA THR A 58 12.59 12.39 27.98
C THR A 58 11.16 12.63 28.46
N PHE A 59 10.79 12.03 29.57
CA PHE A 59 9.55 12.29 30.29
C PHE A 59 9.80 12.29 31.80
N THR A 60 8.87 12.83 32.57
CA THR A 60 9.02 13.05 34.00
C THR A 60 8.07 12.17 34.79
N VAL A 61 8.61 11.26 35.58
CA VAL A 61 7.83 10.43 36.53
C VAL A 61 7.96 11.01 37.93
N ARG A 62 6.84 11.11 38.64
CA ARG A 62 6.77 11.63 40.01
C ARG A 62 6.15 10.61 40.94
N ASN A 63 6.61 10.61 42.18
CA ASN A 63 5.94 9.93 43.29
C ASN A 63 5.23 10.99 44.13
N GLU A 64 3.90 11.00 44.02
CA GLU A 64 3.00 11.87 44.79
C GLU A 64 2.51 11.17 46.07
N GLY A 65 2.72 9.86 46.15
CA GLY A 65 2.35 9.01 47.25
C GLY A 65 3.22 9.15 48.50
N ASN A 66 2.91 8.31 49.48
CA ASN A 66 3.55 8.34 50.81
C ASN A 66 4.44 7.12 51.10
N VAL A 67 4.67 6.26 50.11
CA VAL A 67 5.59 5.12 50.13
C VAL A 67 6.59 5.19 48.97
N ASN A 68 7.72 4.48 49.11
CA ASN A 68 8.69 4.37 48.01
C ASN A 68 8.14 3.38 46.98
N MET A 69 8.33 3.68 45.69
CA MET A 69 7.99 2.73 44.62
C MET A 69 9.19 1.87 44.30
N LEU A 70 8.95 0.58 44.06
CA LEU A 70 9.94 -0.41 43.73
C LEU A 70 9.66 -1.01 42.34
N ASP A 71 10.70 -1.38 41.59
CA ASP A 71 10.52 -2.04 40.30
C ASP A 71 9.63 -1.25 39.31
N LEU A 72 9.86 0.07 39.19
CA LEU A 72 9.13 0.89 38.23
C LEU A 72 9.44 0.45 36.78
N ARG A 73 8.39 0.21 35.99
CA ARG A 73 8.46 -0.20 34.58
C ARG A 73 7.53 0.64 33.72
N VAL A 74 7.80 0.68 32.42
CA VAL A 74 6.79 1.07 31.43
C VAL A 74 6.04 -0.17 30.99
N ALA A 75 4.72 -0.16 31.12
CA ALA A 75 3.87 -1.25 30.68
C ALA A 75 3.94 -1.38 29.15
N THR A 76 4.31 -2.56 28.67
CA THR A 76 4.35 -2.91 27.24
C THR A 76 3.20 -3.85 26.83
N ARG A 77 2.53 -4.41 27.85
CA ARG A 77 1.43 -5.36 27.76
C ARG A 77 0.43 -5.12 28.90
N VAL A 78 -0.72 -5.77 28.84
CA VAL A 78 -1.74 -5.84 29.89
C VAL A 78 -2.05 -7.31 30.17
N GLY A 79 -1.96 -7.74 31.43
CA GLY A 79 -2.21 -9.13 31.85
C GLY A 79 -3.54 -9.27 32.60
N PHE A 80 -4.28 -10.36 32.36
CA PHE A 80 -5.61 -10.60 32.95
C PHE A 80 -5.65 -11.83 33.86
N LEU A 81 -5.72 -11.66 35.19
CA LEU A 81 -5.80 -12.80 36.12
C LEU A 81 -7.15 -13.54 36.06
N PRO A 82 -7.18 -14.88 36.25
CA PRO A 82 -6.14 -15.75 36.80
C PRO A 82 -5.32 -16.51 35.74
N GLY A 83 -5.34 -16.08 34.48
CA GLY A 83 -4.59 -16.73 33.39
C GLY A 83 -3.48 -15.83 32.83
N PRO A 84 -2.41 -16.36 32.21
CA PRO A 84 -1.35 -15.54 31.63
C PRO A 84 -1.75 -15.02 30.23
N VAL A 85 -2.96 -14.45 30.09
CA VAL A 85 -3.37 -13.83 28.83
C VAL A 85 -2.84 -12.41 28.83
N TYR A 86 -1.77 -12.18 28.07
CA TYR A 86 -1.21 -10.86 27.84
C TYR A 86 -1.74 -10.29 26.52
N GLN A 87 -2.30 -9.09 26.59
CA GLN A 87 -2.61 -8.27 25.43
C GLN A 87 -1.51 -7.22 25.24
N PRO A 88 -1.15 -6.88 24.00
CA PRO A 88 -0.15 -5.85 23.76
C PRO A 88 -0.71 -4.46 24.10
N VAL A 89 0.16 -3.56 24.55
CA VAL A 89 -0.11 -2.12 24.42
C VAL A 89 -0.04 -1.78 22.93
N ALA A 90 -1.17 -1.84 22.24
CA ALA A 90 -1.23 -1.72 20.78
C ALA A 90 -1.25 -0.25 20.33
N PHE A 91 -0.25 0.15 19.55
CA PHE A 91 -0.23 1.45 18.87
C PHE A 91 -1.11 1.38 17.63
N LEU A 92 -2.17 2.19 17.63
CA LEU A 92 -3.16 2.25 16.56
C LEU A 92 -3.02 3.55 15.76
N SER A 93 -3.43 3.49 14.50
CA SER A 93 -3.51 4.63 13.58
C SER A 93 -4.95 4.79 13.11
N ASP A 94 -5.48 6.00 13.20
CA ASP A 94 -6.83 6.30 12.69
C ASP A 94 -6.92 6.19 11.16
N ALA A 95 -5.78 6.33 10.48
CA ALA A 95 -5.68 6.30 9.02
C ALA A 95 -5.43 4.91 8.45
N ASN A 96 -5.01 3.93 9.27
CA ASN A 96 -4.71 2.56 8.83
C ASN A 96 -5.76 1.56 9.32
N ASP A 97 -5.78 0.39 8.66
CA ASP A 97 -6.63 -0.74 9.01
C ASP A 97 -6.43 -1.13 10.49
N SER A 98 -7.51 -1.49 11.18
CA SER A 98 -7.47 -1.85 12.60
C SER A 98 -6.57 -3.04 12.92
N GLN A 99 -6.26 -3.91 11.94
CA GLN A 99 -5.33 -5.04 12.07
C GLN A 99 -3.86 -4.64 11.85
N ALA A 100 -3.57 -3.38 11.53
CA ALA A 100 -2.22 -2.87 11.29
C ALA A 100 -1.60 -2.19 12.53
N TRP A 101 -1.78 -2.78 13.72
CA TRP A 101 -1.27 -2.21 14.96
C TRP A 101 0.18 -2.63 15.25
N LEU A 102 0.94 -1.73 15.86
CA LEU A 102 2.30 -1.99 16.32
C LEU A 102 2.26 -2.39 17.80
N ASP A 103 2.81 -3.55 18.14
CA ASP A 103 2.82 -4.02 19.54
C ASP A 103 3.80 -3.22 20.40
N GLY A 104 3.38 -2.83 21.59
CA GLY A 104 4.25 -2.21 22.59
C GLY A 104 5.40 -3.12 23.01
N PHE A 105 5.18 -4.44 23.11
CA PHE A 105 6.25 -5.43 23.19
C PHE A 105 6.42 -6.10 21.82
N PRO A 106 7.61 -6.11 21.20
CA PRO A 106 8.92 -5.73 21.76
C PRO A 106 9.38 -4.29 21.44
N ASN A 107 8.50 -3.43 20.93
CA ASN A 107 8.92 -2.20 20.25
C ASN A 107 9.15 -0.99 21.18
N ILE A 108 8.55 -0.92 22.37
CA ILE A 108 8.80 0.15 23.34
C ILE A 108 10.16 -0.09 24.00
N ILE A 109 11.08 0.85 23.80
CA ILE A 109 12.42 0.83 24.38
C ILE A 109 12.53 1.99 25.37
N THR A 110 12.85 1.67 26.62
CA THR A 110 12.95 2.66 27.70
C THR A 110 14.00 2.23 28.71
N ASN A 111 14.66 3.20 29.35
CA ASN A 111 15.57 2.95 30.47
C ASN A 111 14.85 2.55 31.77
N LEU A 112 13.51 2.41 31.77
CA LEU A 112 12.77 1.83 32.88
C LEU A 112 12.69 0.29 32.79
N ASN A 113 12.79 -0.27 31.58
CA ASN A 113 12.58 -1.70 31.33
C ASN A 113 13.91 -2.45 31.15
N PRO A 114 13.98 -3.73 31.55
CA PRO A 114 15.12 -4.58 31.22
C PRO A 114 15.22 -4.78 29.69
N PRO A 115 16.43 -4.94 29.13
CA PRO A 115 17.75 -4.87 29.80
C PRO A 115 18.30 -3.44 29.97
N TYR A 116 17.55 -2.41 29.60
CA TYR A 116 18.02 -1.02 29.52
C TYR A 116 18.02 -0.25 30.84
N SER A 117 17.53 -0.86 31.92
CA SER A 117 17.52 -0.23 33.25
C SER A 117 18.91 -0.08 33.88
N ASN A 118 19.95 -0.65 33.28
CA ASN A 118 21.34 -0.51 33.68
C ASN A 118 22.01 0.71 33.00
N PRO A 119 22.24 1.84 33.70
CA PRO A 119 22.94 2.99 33.13
C PRO A 119 24.44 2.67 32.93
N PRO A 120 25.05 3.03 31.79
CA PRO A 120 26.44 2.67 31.48
C PRO A 120 27.48 3.46 32.31
N PHE A 121 27.07 4.57 32.93
CA PHE A 121 27.94 5.47 33.68
C PHE A 121 27.95 5.21 35.20
N VAL A 122 27.18 4.23 35.69
CA VAL A 122 27.17 3.84 37.11
C VAL A 122 27.43 2.34 37.20
N PRO A 123 28.36 1.87 38.06
CA PRO A 123 28.45 0.45 38.39
C PRO A 123 27.08 -0.05 38.88
N PRO A 124 26.65 -1.28 38.55
CA PRO A 124 25.38 -1.81 39.06
C PRO A 124 25.41 -1.80 40.59
N THR A 125 24.74 -0.80 41.16
CA THR A 125 24.72 -0.47 42.59
C THR A 125 23.25 -0.41 42.97
N GLY A 126 22.80 -1.39 43.76
CA GLY A 126 21.39 -1.53 44.13
C GLY A 126 20.89 -2.98 44.07
N ALA A 127 19.59 -3.15 44.30
CA ALA A 127 18.93 -4.43 44.09
C ALA A 127 18.81 -4.70 42.59
N ASN A 128 19.25 -5.88 42.16
CA ASN A 128 19.09 -6.35 40.79
C ASN A 128 17.95 -7.38 40.73
N ASP A 129 17.38 -7.56 39.55
CA ASP A 129 16.53 -8.71 39.27
C ASP A 129 17.36 -10.00 39.13
N ALA A 130 16.67 -11.13 38.95
CA ALA A 130 17.31 -12.43 38.81
C ALA A 130 18.25 -12.53 37.58
N ASN A 131 18.11 -11.61 36.61
CA ASN A 131 18.90 -11.55 35.39
C ASN A 131 20.02 -10.49 35.47
N GLY A 132 20.21 -9.84 36.63
CA GLY A 132 21.26 -8.83 36.83
C GLY A 132 20.91 -7.43 36.33
N ASN A 133 19.64 -7.16 35.99
CA ASN A 133 19.20 -5.81 35.64
C ASN A 133 18.84 -5.00 36.88
N GLN A 134 19.19 -3.73 36.90
CA GLN A 134 18.88 -2.82 37.99
C GLN A 134 17.37 -2.67 38.13
N ARG A 135 16.90 -2.80 39.38
CA ARG A 135 15.53 -2.48 39.77
C ARG A 135 15.39 -0.98 39.88
N VAL A 136 14.50 -0.39 39.08
CA VAL A 136 14.25 1.05 39.09
C VAL A 136 13.40 1.37 40.31
N THR A 137 13.85 2.31 41.13
CA THR A 137 13.18 2.69 42.37
C THR A 137 12.88 4.18 42.36
N LEU A 138 11.87 4.60 43.11
CA LEU A 138 11.55 6.00 43.30
C LEU A 138 11.21 6.27 44.75
N HIS A 139 12.15 6.84 45.48
CA HIS A 139 11.91 7.25 46.85
C HIS A 139 10.79 8.29 46.95
N LYS A 140 10.03 8.28 48.05
CA LYS A 140 8.95 9.23 48.35
C LYS A 140 9.45 10.61 48.76
N ALA A 141 8.59 11.61 48.82
CA ALA A 141 8.92 12.92 49.42
C ALA A 141 9.20 12.83 50.94
N ARG A 142 10.07 13.70 51.48
CA ARG A 142 10.24 13.78 52.94
C ARG A 142 9.01 14.42 53.56
N ALA A 143 8.76 14.08 54.82
CA ALA A 143 7.68 14.72 55.57
C ALA A 143 7.93 16.24 55.62
N GLY A 144 7.00 17.03 55.07
CA GLY A 144 7.08 18.48 55.00
C GLY A 144 7.64 19.06 53.69
N ASP A 145 8.10 18.22 52.76
CA ASP A 145 8.44 18.66 51.41
C ASP A 145 7.17 19.13 50.68
N ARG A 146 7.31 20.21 49.89
CA ARG A 146 6.18 20.81 49.13
C ARG A 146 6.04 20.25 47.71
N ALA A 147 7.00 19.46 47.26
CA ALA A 147 7.06 18.93 45.91
C ALA A 147 7.22 17.40 45.97
N PRO A 148 6.63 16.67 45.00
CA PRO A 148 6.88 15.25 44.84
C PRO A 148 8.33 15.02 44.43
N THR A 149 8.81 13.81 44.67
CA THR A 149 10.11 13.35 44.16
C THR A 149 10.01 13.02 42.68
N VAL A 150 11.09 13.26 41.95
CA VAL A 150 11.17 13.03 40.51
C VAL A 150 12.14 11.89 40.25
N LEU A 151 11.75 10.97 39.38
CA LEU A 151 12.56 9.80 39.02
C LEU A 151 13.85 10.21 38.29
N SER A 152 14.96 9.63 38.77
CA SER A 152 16.21 9.52 38.04
C SER A 152 16.66 8.05 38.00
N ILE A 153 17.45 7.69 37.00
CA ILE A 153 18.00 6.34 36.81
C ILE A 153 19.53 6.43 36.80
N PRO A 154 20.22 6.01 37.87
CA PRO A 154 19.68 5.41 39.09
C PRO A 154 18.98 6.44 39.99
N ASP A 155 18.15 5.96 40.93
CA ASP A 155 17.56 6.82 41.97
C ASP A 155 18.67 7.37 42.87
N VAL A 156 18.58 8.64 43.26
CA VAL A 156 19.59 9.30 44.09
C VAL A 156 19.03 9.70 45.46
N PRO A 157 19.85 9.60 46.53
CA PRO A 157 19.43 10.07 47.84
C PRO A 157 19.08 11.55 47.85
N TYR A 158 18.19 11.95 48.76
CA TYR A 158 17.84 13.35 48.97
C TYR A 158 19.06 14.28 49.11
N GLY A 159 19.06 15.38 48.36
CA GLY A 159 20.12 16.37 48.36
C GLY A 159 21.34 16.00 47.52
N ALA A 160 21.37 14.80 46.92
CA ALA A 160 22.30 14.47 45.85
C ALA A 160 21.77 14.96 44.50
N THR A 161 22.68 15.36 43.61
CA THR A 161 22.33 15.74 42.24
C THR A 161 22.33 14.49 41.37
N PRO A 162 21.24 14.18 40.63
CA PRO A 162 21.24 13.10 39.65
C PRO A 162 22.36 13.27 38.61
N PRO A 163 23.01 12.18 38.16
CA PRO A 163 23.95 12.25 37.05
C PRO A 163 23.28 12.84 35.80
N PRO A 164 24.00 13.60 34.95
CA PRO A 164 23.44 14.08 33.69
C PRO A 164 22.96 12.92 32.81
N GLY A 165 21.78 13.04 32.21
CA GLY A 165 21.23 12.01 31.34
C GLY A 165 20.48 10.88 32.05
N SER A 166 20.30 10.97 33.37
CA SER A 166 19.57 9.99 34.20
C SER A 166 18.05 10.12 34.10
N GLU A 167 17.52 10.99 33.26
CA GLU A 167 16.08 11.16 33.11
C GLU A 167 15.42 9.92 32.47
N PRO A 168 14.17 9.60 32.81
CA PRO A 168 13.38 8.62 32.08
C PRO A 168 13.31 8.95 30.59
N ARG A 169 13.52 7.94 29.74
CA ARG A 169 13.53 8.06 28.28
C ARG A 169 12.70 6.96 27.66
N ILE A 170 11.99 7.29 26.58
CA ILE A 170 11.20 6.35 25.80
C ILE A 170 11.44 6.56 24.30
N GLY A 171 11.53 5.47 23.57
CA GLY A 171 11.57 5.41 22.11
C GLY A 171 10.78 4.18 21.64
N VAL A 172 10.40 4.16 20.36
CA VAL A 172 9.65 3.05 19.76
C VAL A 172 10.40 2.59 18.51
N ALA A 173 10.84 1.33 18.52
CA ALA A 173 11.43 0.70 17.35
C ALA A 173 10.35 0.42 16.29
N VAL A 174 10.70 0.50 15.00
CA VAL A 174 9.76 0.35 13.89
C VAL A 174 10.20 -0.79 12.97
N PRO A 175 9.40 -1.86 12.82
CA PRO A 175 9.74 -2.98 11.95
C PRO A 175 9.91 -2.55 10.48
N LEU A 176 10.71 -3.30 9.73
CA LEU A 176 10.86 -3.09 8.29
C LEU A 176 9.52 -3.31 7.58
N GLY A 177 9.08 -2.37 6.75
CA GLY A 177 7.83 -2.51 6.00
C GLY A 177 6.56 -2.37 6.84
N PHE A 178 6.64 -1.90 8.08
CA PHE A 178 5.45 -1.56 8.86
C PHE A 178 4.72 -0.35 8.26
N PRO A 179 3.38 -0.37 8.04
CA PRO A 179 2.68 0.66 7.27
C PRO A 179 2.92 2.08 7.75
N ALA A 180 3.15 3.00 6.81
CA ALA A 180 3.28 4.42 7.09
C ALA A 180 1.97 4.98 7.67
N GLY A 181 2.10 5.95 8.58
CA GLY A 181 0.97 6.51 9.31
C GLY A 181 1.37 7.13 10.63
N GLU A 182 0.42 7.79 11.28
CA GLU A 182 0.57 8.32 12.63
C GLU A 182 -0.02 7.31 13.62
N TYR A 183 0.80 6.87 14.56
CA TYR A 183 0.43 5.87 15.56
C TYR A 183 0.49 6.49 16.94
N SER A 184 -0.49 6.18 17.78
CA SER A 184 -0.47 6.64 19.17
C SER A 184 -1.10 5.64 20.13
N GLN A 185 -0.68 5.68 21.39
CA GLN A 185 -1.24 4.88 22.46
C GLN A 185 -0.99 5.51 23.83
N LEU A 186 -1.89 5.29 24.79
CA LEU A 186 -1.65 5.58 26.20
C LEU A 186 -0.69 4.54 26.78
N VAL A 187 0.36 5.01 27.43
CA VAL A 187 1.41 4.17 27.98
C VAL A 187 1.56 4.48 29.47
N PHE A 188 1.58 3.46 30.31
CA PHE A 188 1.59 3.59 31.76
C PHE A 188 2.97 3.29 32.33
N VAL A 189 3.34 3.99 33.40
CA VAL A 189 4.38 3.54 34.31
C VAL A 189 3.72 2.77 35.44
N ILE A 190 4.22 1.58 35.75
CA ILE A 190 3.67 0.67 36.76
C ILE A 190 4.71 0.33 37.82
N GLU A 191 4.24 0.01 39.01
CA GLU A 191 5.01 -0.70 40.02
C GLU A 191 4.86 -2.21 39.77
N ASP A 192 5.83 -2.82 39.06
CA ASP A 192 5.81 -4.24 38.64
C ASP A 192 6.17 -5.11 39.86
N ASN A 193 5.15 -5.47 40.65
CA ASN A 193 5.34 -6.08 41.96
C ASN A 193 5.40 -7.61 41.88
N PHE A 194 6.57 -8.15 42.20
CA PHE A 194 6.88 -9.59 42.27
C PHE A 194 5.89 -10.44 43.09
N LEU A 195 5.15 -9.85 44.04
CA LEU A 195 4.21 -10.56 44.93
C LEU A 195 2.89 -10.98 44.25
N VAL A 196 2.49 -10.36 43.14
CA VAL A 196 1.23 -10.63 42.43
C VAL A 196 1.55 -11.04 41.00
N GLY A 197 1.82 -12.33 40.73
CA GLY A 197 1.93 -12.85 39.36
C GLY A 197 3.26 -13.47 38.95
N GLY A 198 4.32 -13.32 39.75
CA GLY A 198 5.54 -14.11 39.60
C GLY A 198 6.42 -13.75 38.41
N GLY A 199 7.03 -12.55 38.43
CA GLY A 199 8.17 -12.17 37.59
C GLY A 199 8.06 -10.76 37.00
N ASN A 200 9.19 -10.15 36.66
CA ASN A 200 9.28 -8.86 35.95
C ASN A 200 8.70 -8.98 34.53
N ASP A 201 7.38 -8.87 34.39
CA ASP A 201 6.67 -9.18 33.13
C ASP A 201 6.42 -7.95 32.25
N MET A 202 6.69 -6.74 32.77
CA MET A 202 6.44 -5.46 32.09
C MET A 202 4.99 -5.32 31.62
N ALA A 203 4.04 -5.93 32.32
CA ALA A 203 2.63 -5.92 32.01
C ALA A 203 1.83 -5.25 33.13
N ALA A 204 0.91 -4.36 32.79
CA ALA A 204 -0.04 -3.84 33.77
C ALA A 204 -1.04 -4.95 34.10
N LEU A 205 -1.07 -5.42 35.35
CA LEU A 205 -1.98 -6.50 35.75
C LEU A 205 -3.35 -5.97 36.14
N VAL A 206 -4.39 -6.64 35.62
CA VAL A 206 -5.78 -6.40 35.98
C VAL A 206 -6.49 -7.68 36.40
N ASP A 207 -7.49 -7.55 37.27
CA ASP A 207 -8.36 -8.65 37.70
C ASP A 207 -9.41 -9.01 36.62
N GLN A 208 -10.24 -10.01 36.90
CA GLN A 208 -11.31 -10.44 36.00
C GLN A 208 -12.36 -9.34 35.70
N ASN A 209 -12.46 -8.32 36.55
CA ASN A 209 -13.37 -7.19 36.41
C ASN A 209 -12.69 -5.97 35.77
N GLY A 210 -11.43 -6.10 35.31
CA GLY A 210 -10.64 -5.01 34.74
C GLY A 210 -10.14 -4.00 35.77
N GLN A 211 -10.15 -4.35 37.06
CA GLN A 211 -9.57 -3.49 38.10
C GLN A 211 -8.05 -3.68 38.15
N PRO A 212 -7.27 -2.59 38.26
CA PRO A 212 -5.82 -2.66 38.37
C PRO A 212 -5.41 -3.38 39.66
N LEU A 213 -4.42 -4.26 39.54
CA LEU A 213 -3.83 -5.02 40.65
C LEU A 213 -2.48 -4.45 41.12
N GLU A 214 -1.97 -3.49 40.37
CA GLU A 214 -0.69 -2.81 40.59
C GLU A 214 -0.90 -1.30 40.56
N ALA A 215 -0.03 -0.57 41.24
CA ALA A 215 0.02 0.87 41.12
C ALA A 215 0.45 1.26 39.71
N PHE A 216 -0.23 2.25 39.13
CA PHE A 216 0.05 2.76 37.79
C PHE A 216 -0.03 4.29 37.78
N SER A 217 0.58 4.90 36.77
CA SER A 217 0.59 6.35 36.62
C SER A 217 -0.79 6.92 36.28
N ASP A 218 -1.29 7.84 37.12
CA ASP A 218 -2.50 8.64 36.87
C ASP A 218 -2.31 10.08 37.40
N PRO A 219 -2.22 11.11 36.52
CA PRO A 219 -2.34 11.04 35.07
C PRO A 219 -1.16 10.30 34.40
N THR A 220 -1.43 9.75 33.21
CA THR A 220 -0.47 9.05 32.35
C THR A 220 -0.13 9.83 31.07
N MET A 221 0.77 9.30 30.23
CA MET A 221 1.15 9.90 28.95
C MET A 221 0.58 9.18 27.72
N ARG A 222 0.34 9.95 26.66
CA ARG A 222 0.17 9.43 25.29
C ARG A 222 1.50 9.45 24.56
N VAL A 223 1.94 8.30 24.05
CA VAL A 223 3.11 8.22 23.16
C VAL A 223 2.63 8.24 21.71
N LYS A 224 3.27 9.08 20.89
CA LYS A 224 2.93 9.27 19.47
C LYS A 224 4.17 9.18 18.61
N LEU A 225 4.05 8.56 17.44
CA LEU A 225 5.08 8.51 16.41
C LEU A 225 4.48 8.53 15.00
N ARG A 226 5.27 8.96 14.01
CA ARG A 226 4.90 8.90 12.60
C ARG A 226 5.85 8.01 11.82
N ILE A 227 5.35 6.87 11.35
CA ILE A 227 6.11 5.95 10.49
C ILE A 227 6.12 6.48 9.05
N ARG A 228 7.29 6.47 8.42
CA ARG A 228 7.53 7.03 7.08
C ARG A 228 8.42 6.15 6.20
N GLU A 229 8.50 6.51 4.92
CA GLU A 229 9.30 5.84 3.89
C GLU A 229 10.79 5.73 4.23
N THR A 230 11.48 4.80 3.58
CA THR A 230 12.92 4.57 3.77
C THR A 230 13.65 4.38 2.45
N ARG A 231 14.90 4.86 2.42
CA ARG A 231 15.79 4.78 1.27
C ARG A 231 16.37 3.36 1.15
N VAL A 232 16.35 2.82 -0.07
CA VAL A 232 16.89 1.49 -0.38
C VAL A 232 18.32 1.58 -0.92
N THR A 233 18.54 2.43 -1.93
CA THR A 233 19.80 2.54 -2.67
C THR A 233 20.48 3.90 -2.48
N GLY A 234 21.78 3.97 -2.76
CA GLY A 234 22.58 5.18 -2.75
C GLY A 234 22.87 5.77 -1.36
N GLY A 235 22.49 5.09 -0.27
CA GLY A 235 22.82 5.48 1.10
C GLY A 235 21.76 5.03 2.11
N GLN A 236 21.86 5.57 3.33
CA GLN A 236 21.07 5.17 4.49
C GLN A 236 20.14 6.29 4.97
N THR A 237 18.95 5.93 5.44
CA THR A 237 18.07 6.85 6.17
C THR A 237 18.48 6.93 7.63
N THR A 238 18.63 8.14 8.19
CA THR A 238 18.95 8.33 9.61
C THR A 238 18.01 7.53 10.51
N GLY A 239 18.56 6.66 11.37
CA GLY A 239 17.78 5.78 12.27
C GLY A 239 17.52 4.37 11.72
N SER A 240 17.66 4.12 10.43
CA SER A 240 17.65 2.77 9.85
C SER A 240 19.08 2.29 9.64
N VAL A 241 19.36 0.98 9.60
CA VAL A 241 20.61 0.47 9.00
C VAL A 241 20.57 0.57 7.46
N PRO A 242 21.69 0.40 6.73
CA PRO A 242 21.66 0.31 5.28
C PRO A 242 20.71 -0.78 4.77
N HIS A 243 19.94 -0.47 3.74
CA HIS A 243 19.07 -1.44 3.09
C HIS A 243 19.85 -2.24 2.04
N VAL A 244 20.29 -1.59 0.97
CA VAL A 244 21.22 -2.17 -0.02
C VAL A 244 22.59 -1.50 0.07
N ASP A 245 22.64 -0.19 -0.12
CA ASP A 245 23.91 0.53 -0.19
C ASP A 245 24.24 1.20 1.16
N PRO A 246 25.45 1.03 1.70
CA PRO A 246 25.89 1.77 2.88
C PRO A 246 26.04 3.26 2.57
N ASP A 247 26.05 4.09 3.63
CA ASP A 247 26.38 5.49 3.47
C ASP A 247 27.84 5.66 2.99
N LEU A 248 28.06 6.62 2.09
CA LEU A 248 29.37 6.88 1.50
C LEU A 248 30.31 7.64 2.46
N GLY A 249 29.80 8.10 3.61
CA GLY A 249 30.59 8.79 4.65
C GLY A 249 31.15 10.16 4.23
N VAL A 250 30.76 10.65 3.05
CA VAL A 250 31.18 11.93 2.49
C VAL A 250 29.96 12.69 1.96
N SER A 251 29.94 14.01 2.19
CA SER A 251 28.98 14.95 1.60
C SER A 251 29.29 15.12 0.11
N THR A 252 29.03 14.11 -0.71
CA THR A 252 29.23 14.21 -2.16
C THR A 252 27.90 14.24 -2.89
N ALA A 253 27.77 15.22 -3.80
CA ALA A 253 26.73 15.28 -4.84
C ALA A 253 26.96 14.24 -5.97
N PHE A 254 27.91 13.33 -5.77
CA PHE A 254 28.41 12.36 -6.75
C PHE A 254 27.97 10.95 -6.31
N ARG A 255 26.77 10.55 -6.77
CA ARG A 255 26.16 9.25 -6.50
C ARG A 255 25.67 8.64 -7.82
N TRP A 256 25.71 7.32 -7.91
CA TRP A 256 25.11 6.59 -9.03
C TRP A 256 23.60 6.74 -9.02
N THR A 257 22.99 6.73 -10.20
CA THR A 257 21.53 6.79 -10.32
C THR A 257 20.95 5.39 -10.21
N ASN A 258 19.84 5.25 -9.48
CA ASN A 258 19.09 4.01 -9.33
C ASN A 258 17.63 4.27 -9.69
N THR A 259 17.06 3.48 -10.60
CA THR A 259 15.71 3.71 -11.12
C THR A 259 14.93 2.44 -11.47
N MET A 260 13.64 2.59 -11.79
CA MET A 260 12.74 1.54 -12.26
C MET A 260 12.76 0.28 -11.37
N PRO A 261 12.41 0.42 -10.07
CA PRO A 261 12.31 -0.73 -9.19
C PRO A 261 11.15 -1.65 -9.61
N THR A 262 11.34 -2.95 -9.47
CA THR A 262 10.28 -3.96 -9.46
C THR A 262 10.57 -4.95 -8.36
N ALA A 263 9.55 -5.39 -7.64
CA ALA A 263 9.72 -6.25 -6.49
C ALA A 263 8.54 -7.19 -6.29
N PHE A 264 8.74 -8.25 -5.52
CA PHE A 264 7.64 -9.07 -5.00
C PHE A 264 8.06 -9.72 -3.69
N ARG A 265 7.06 -10.11 -2.91
CA ARG A 265 7.27 -10.91 -1.69
C ARG A 265 6.89 -12.35 -1.94
N ASP A 266 7.79 -13.30 -1.71
CA ASP A 266 7.50 -14.72 -1.89
C ASP A 266 6.66 -15.30 -0.73
N VAL A 267 6.21 -16.55 -0.87
CA VAL A 267 5.41 -17.26 0.16
C VAL A 267 6.22 -17.65 1.40
N THR A 268 7.54 -17.53 1.37
CA THR A 268 8.41 -17.73 2.54
C THR A 268 8.59 -16.44 3.34
N GLY A 269 8.12 -15.32 2.80
CA GLY A 269 8.23 -13.98 3.37
C GLY A 269 9.41 -13.16 2.84
N GLY A 270 10.23 -13.75 1.97
CA GLY A 270 11.38 -13.09 1.34
C GLY A 270 10.96 -11.98 0.38
N MET A 271 11.70 -10.86 0.37
CA MET A 271 11.50 -9.76 -0.57
C MET A 271 12.54 -9.84 -1.68
N HIS A 272 12.10 -9.82 -2.92
CA HIS A 272 12.94 -9.80 -4.11
C HIS A 272 12.84 -8.44 -4.77
N LEU A 273 13.97 -7.82 -5.08
CA LEU A 273 14.04 -6.50 -5.69
C LEU A 273 14.96 -6.53 -6.90
N LEU A 274 14.49 -5.97 -8.02
CA LEU A 274 15.29 -5.62 -9.18
C LEU A 274 15.20 -4.11 -9.42
N TRP A 275 16.28 -3.50 -9.88
CA TRP A 275 16.30 -2.11 -10.31
C TRP A 275 17.39 -1.89 -11.35
N LEU A 276 17.37 -0.73 -12.00
CA LEU A 276 18.44 -0.31 -12.90
C LEU A 276 19.38 0.65 -12.21
N SER A 277 20.67 0.53 -12.52
CA SER A 277 21.64 1.55 -12.17
C SER A 277 22.67 1.72 -13.28
N ASN A 278 23.19 2.93 -13.39
CA ASN A 278 24.31 3.25 -14.26
C ASN A 278 25.68 3.00 -13.59
N ARG A 279 25.70 2.40 -12.39
CA ARG A 279 26.94 2.05 -11.70
C ARG A 279 27.72 0.94 -12.43
N PRO A 280 29.06 1.05 -12.54
CA PRO A 280 29.88 0.12 -13.31
C PRO A 280 30.11 -1.22 -12.61
N GLY A 281 29.83 -1.30 -11.31
CA GLY A 281 30.14 -2.46 -10.49
C GLY A 281 29.24 -2.57 -9.27
N GLN A 282 29.51 -3.59 -8.47
CA GLN A 282 28.73 -3.87 -7.26
C GLN A 282 28.95 -2.86 -6.14
N ALA A 283 30.18 -2.42 -5.94
CA ALA A 283 30.51 -1.49 -4.87
C ALA A 283 29.85 -0.13 -5.10
N ASN A 284 29.15 0.38 -4.09
CA ASN A 284 28.70 1.77 -4.07
C ASN A 284 29.90 2.66 -3.74
N THR A 285 30.54 3.23 -4.77
CA THR A 285 31.66 4.17 -4.61
C THR A 285 31.26 5.58 -5.06
N PRO A 286 31.84 6.65 -4.47
CA PRO A 286 31.57 8.02 -4.91
C PRO A 286 32.02 8.20 -6.36
N ALA A 287 31.12 8.67 -7.22
CA ALA A 287 31.40 8.94 -8.64
C ALA A 287 30.35 9.86 -9.26
N SER A 288 30.71 10.53 -10.36
CA SER A 288 29.81 11.38 -11.13
C SER A 288 29.21 10.60 -12.29
N PRO A 289 27.89 10.30 -12.29
CA PRO A 289 27.21 9.81 -13.48
C PRO A 289 27.57 10.63 -14.72
N GLN A 290 27.94 9.97 -15.79
CA GLN A 290 28.15 10.56 -17.11
C GLN A 290 27.00 10.17 -18.05
N ALA A 291 26.74 10.99 -19.06
CA ALA A 291 25.69 10.73 -20.04
C ALA A 291 25.91 9.42 -20.83
N GLN A 292 27.18 9.00 -20.98
CA GLN A 292 27.58 7.76 -21.64
C GLN A 292 27.56 6.52 -20.73
N ASP A 293 27.21 6.66 -19.45
CA ASP A 293 27.18 5.51 -18.56
C ASP A 293 26.13 4.49 -18.99
N VAL A 294 26.43 3.23 -18.70
CA VAL A 294 25.66 2.11 -19.18
C VAL A 294 24.70 1.64 -18.09
N TRP A 295 23.40 1.71 -18.38
CA TRP A 295 22.34 1.20 -17.53
C TRP A 295 22.31 -0.33 -17.53
N ARG A 296 22.40 -0.90 -16.33
CA ARG A 296 22.45 -2.35 -16.07
C ARG A 296 21.47 -2.74 -14.98
N LEU A 297 21.08 -4.00 -14.99
CA LEU A 297 20.23 -4.60 -13.98
C LEU A 297 21.02 -4.91 -12.71
N PHE A 298 20.41 -4.63 -11.57
CA PHE A 298 20.84 -5.06 -10.25
C PHE A 298 19.70 -5.80 -9.55
N ALA A 299 20.07 -6.76 -8.70
CA ALA A 299 19.12 -7.58 -7.96
C ALA A 299 19.53 -7.68 -6.50
N ALA A 300 18.56 -7.72 -5.59
CA ALA A 300 18.79 -7.93 -4.17
C ALA A 300 17.69 -8.81 -3.58
N VAL A 301 18.01 -9.51 -2.49
CA VAL A 301 17.04 -10.31 -1.72
C VAL A 301 17.13 -10.00 -0.23
N LEU A 302 15.96 -9.83 0.39
CA LEU A 302 15.77 -9.79 1.83
C LEU A 302 15.17 -11.12 2.25
N ARG A 303 15.79 -11.83 3.20
CA ARG A 303 15.17 -13.03 3.78
C ARG A 303 14.09 -12.59 4.75
N GLY A 304 12.90 -13.16 4.62
CA GLY A 304 11.82 -12.98 5.58
C GLY A 304 11.41 -14.30 6.21
N THR A 305 10.30 -14.22 6.94
CA THR A 305 9.62 -15.35 7.55
C THR A 305 8.13 -15.24 7.28
N THR A 306 7.41 -16.35 7.44
CA THR A 306 5.94 -16.37 7.36
C THR A 306 5.33 -15.91 8.69
N PRO A 307 4.07 -15.44 8.71
CA PRO A 307 3.37 -15.10 9.95
C PRO A 307 3.36 -16.22 10.99
N ALA A 308 3.16 -17.48 10.55
CA ALA A 308 3.22 -18.66 11.40
C ALA A 308 4.64 -19.04 11.84
N GLY A 309 5.66 -18.60 11.10
CA GLY A 309 7.08 -18.80 11.41
C GLY A 309 7.70 -17.67 12.22
N ALA A 310 6.97 -16.57 12.46
CA ALA A 310 7.42 -15.50 13.34
C ALA A 310 7.49 -16.05 14.78
N PRO A 311 8.59 -15.82 15.50
CA PRO A 311 8.74 -16.41 16.83
C PRO A 311 7.88 -15.66 17.86
N PRO A 312 7.62 -16.25 19.04
CA PRO A 312 6.71 -15.70 20.04
C PRO A 312 7.06 -14.27 20.50
N GLU A 313 8.34 -13.91 20.47
CA GLU A 313 8.87 -12.60 20.86
C GLU A 313 8.49 -11.49 19.87
N ALA A 314 8.07 -11.85 18.66
CA ALA A 314 7.57 -10.91 17.65
C ALA A 314 6.23 -10.25 18.03
N GLY A 315 5.60 -10.72 19.11
CA GLY A 315 4.34 -10.20 19.59
C GLY A 315 3.13 -10.85 18.92
N THR A 316 1.97 -10.21 19.11
CA THR A 316 0.65 -10.70 18.70
C THR A 316 0.09 -10.00 17.46
N SER A 317 0.71 -8.91 17.01
CA SER A 317 0.32 -8.18 15.80
C SER A 317 0.22 -9.12 14.58
N PRO A 318 -0.79 -8.97 13.72
CA PRO A 318 -0.90 -9.73 12.47
C PRO A 318 0.24 -9.47 11.49
N LEU A 319 1.03 -8.41 11.75
CA LEU A 319 2.21 -8.02 11.00
C LEU A 319 3.52 -8.42 11.69
N ARG A 320 3.48 -9.32 12.68
CA ARG A 320 4.67 -9.79 13.43
C ARG A 320 5.76 -10.38 12.54
N ASP A 321 5.44 -10.91 11.36
CA ASP A 321 6.41 -11.40 10.38
C ASP A 321 7.36 -10.30 9.88
N LEU A 322 6.96 -9.04 9.96
CA LEU A 322 7.80 -7.90 9.59
C LEU A 322 8.95 -7.64 10.57
N LEU A 323 8.93 -8.29 11.73
CA LEU A 323 10.08 -8.37 12.64
C LEU A 323 11.04 -9.47 12.23
N GLY A 324 10.58 -10.46 11.47
CA GLY A 324 11.32 -11.67 11.14
C GLY A 324 12.12 -11.57 9.84
N PHE A 325 12.90 -10.50 9.67
CA PHE A 325 13.85 -10.35 8.55
C PHE A 325 15.30 -10.63 9.01
N PRO A 326 15.71 -11.90 9.17
CA PRO A 326 17.06 -12.23 9.60
C PRO A 326 18.08 -11.87 8.52
N SER A 327 19.22 -11.31 8.93
CA SER A 327 20.38 -11.23 8.06
C SER A 327 21.67 -11.73 8.74
N LEU A 328 22.73 -11.86 7.95
CA LEU A 328 24.07 -12.25 8.35
C LEU A 328 25.12 -11.17 8.02
N GLY A 329 24.70 -9.92 7.76
CA GLY A 329 25.57 -8.83 7.27
C GLY A 329 25.31 -7.47 7.93
N SER A 330 25.86 -6.40 7.32
CA SER A 330 25.70 -5.00 7.76
C SER A 330 24.56 -4.24 7.07
N SER A 331 23.79 -4.92 6.22
CA SER A 331 22.63 -4.39 5.48
C SER A 331 21.46 -5.37 5.53
N PHE A 332 20.23 -4.87 5.39
CA PHE A 332 19.05 -5.75 5.37
C PHE A 332 19.04 -6.70 4.17
N TYR A 333 19.33 -6.19 2.97
CA TYR A 333 19.42 -7.01 1.78
C TYR A 333 20.76 -7.76 1.77
N LEU A 334 20.68 -9.08 1.75
CA LEU A 334 21.74 -10.01 2.15
C LEU A 334 22.87 -10.15 1.13
N LYS A 335 22.50 -10.21 -0.15
CA LYS A 335 23.39 -10.45 -1.27
C LYS A 335 22.76 -9.84 -2.49
N PHE A 336 23.57 -9.10 -3.24
CA PHE A 336 23.12 -8.41 -4.42
C PHE A 336 23.93 -8.86 -5.63
N LEU A 337 23.25 -8.91 -6.78
CA LEU A 337 23.82 -9.24 -8.08
C LEU A 337 23.81 -7.97 -8.94
N GLY A 338 24.75 -7.92 -9.88
CA GLY A 338 24.85 -6.89 -10.90
C GLY A 338 26.30 -6.42 -11.07
N PRO A 339 26.63 -5.67 -12.12
CA PRO A 339 25.77 -5.37 -13.26
C PRO A 339 25.42 -6.63 -14.08
N ALA A 340 24.16 -6.77 -14.49
CA ALA A 340 23.69 -7.82 -15.39
C ALA A 340 22.95 -7.20 -16.61
N PRO A 341 22.87 -7.90 -17.76
CA PRO A 341 23.55 -9.16 -18.13
C PRO A 341 25.07 -9.04 -18.18
N THR A 342 25.76 -10.17 -17.99
CA THR A 342 27.24 -10.29 -18.10
C THR A 342 27.69 -10.82 -19.47
N LEU A 343 26.75 -11.23 -20.33
CA LEU A 343 27.04 -11.70 -21.68
C LEU A 343 27.63 -10.57 -22.54
N PRO A 344 28.52 -10.88 -23.51
CA PRO A 344 29.07 -9.88 -24.41
C PRO A 344 27.99 -9.14 -25.21
N PRO A 345 28.14 -7.84 -25.48
CA PRO A 345 27.20 -7.07 -26.31
C PRO A 345 26.87 -7.71 -27.66
N ASN A 346 27.88 -8.26 -28.35
CA ASN A 346 27.71 -8.94 -29.64
C ASN A 346 26.89 -10.24 -29.54
N THR A 347 26.82 -10.84 -28.36
CA THR A 347 25.96 -11.99 -28.10
C THR A 347 24.53 -11.52 -27.86
N LEU A 348 24.32 -10.51 -27.03
CA LEU A 348 22.99 -10.00 -26.66
C LEU A 348 22.26 -9.33 -27.83
N PHE A 349 23.02 -8.69 -28.73
CA PHE A 349 22.53 -8.01 -29.91
C PHE A 349 23.02 -8.71 -31.19
N ASP A 350 22.93 -10.04 -31.24
CA ASP A 350 23.30 -10.86 -32.40
C ASP A 350 22.41 -10.62 -33.64
N GLN A 351 22.73 -11.22 -34.78
CA GLN A 351 21.98 -11.11 -36.07
C GLN A 351 22.00 -9.75 -36.78
N THR A 352 22.43 -8.68 -36.12
CA THR A 352 22.61 -7.35 -36.71
C THR A 352 24.08 -6.93 -36.60
N PRO A 353 24.80 -6.65 -37.71
CA PRO A 353 26.23 -6.31 -37.67
C PRO A 353 26.55 -5.08 -36.80
N GLY A 354 27.75 -5.09 -36.21
CA GLY A 354 28.42 -3.90 -35.64
C GLY A 354 27.77 -3.27 -34.40
N VAL A 355 27.73 -3.97 -33.26
CA VAL A 355 27.41 -3.30 -31.99
C VAL A 355 28.53 -2.32 -31.64
N VAL A 356 28.19 -1.04 -31.48
CA VAL A 356 29.16 -0.05 -31.00
C VAL A 356 29.52 -0.38 -29.55
N VAL A 357 30.82 -0.48 -29.26
CA VAL A 357 31.33 -0.83 -27.93
C VAL A 357 30.84 0.20 -26.90
N GLY A 358 30.32 -0.28 -25.76
CA GLY A 358 29.81 0.58 -24.69
C GLY A 358 28.41 1.19 -24.93
N SER A 359 27.80 0.96 -26.10
CA SER A 359 26.44 1.44 -26.39
C SER A 359 25.26 0.66 -25.76
N PRO A 360 25.37 -0.60 -25.32
CA PRO A 360 24.19 -1.34 -24.83
C PRO A 360 23.59 -0.74 -23.57
N GLN A 361 22.31 -0.41 -23.60
CA GLN A 361 21.50 0.13 -22.51
C GLN A 361 20.35 -0.82 -22.19
N PHE A 362 19.96 -0.89 -20.92
CA PHE A 362 18.80 -1.67 -20.47
C PHE A 362 17.79 -0.77 -19.77
N GLY A 363 16.51 -1.06 -19.96
CA GLY A 363 15.39 -0.33 -19.36
C GLY A 363 14.62 -1.17 -18.35
N GLY A 364 13.45 -0.66 -17.95
CA GLY A 364 12.77 -1.07 -16.71
C GLY A 364 12.46 -2.57 -16.60
N PRO A 365 13.04 -3.28 -15.61
CA PRO A 365 12.68 -4.66 -15.36
C PRO A 365 11.24 -4.77 -14.84
N ALA A 366 10.59 -5.88 -15.16
CA ALA A 366 9.26 -6.19 -14.68
C ALA A 366 9.15 -7.66 -14.29
N PHE A 367 8.95 -7.90 -12.99
CA PHE A 367 8.40 -9.17 -12.54
C PHE A 367 6.95 -9.34 -13.02
N PRO A 368 6.47 -10.59 -13.11
CA PRO A 368 5.05 -10.83 -13.27
C PRO A 368 4.28 -10.12 -12.17
N VAL A 369 3.37 -9.22 -12.56
CA VAL A 369 2.65 -8.35 -11.61
C VAL A 369 1.61 -9.15 -10.79
N ASN A 370 1.28 -10.37 -11.25
CA ASN A 370 0.11 -11.13 -10.84
C ASN A 370 0.50 -12.57 -10.54
N PHE A 371 0.90 -12.82 -9.30
CA PHE A 371 1.06 -14.17 -8.79
C PHE A 371 -0.34 -14.72 -8.48
N ASP A 372 -0.74 -15.79 -9.16
CA ASP A 372 -1.73 -16.66 -8.54
C ASP A 372 -1.04 -17.26 -7.31
N THR A 373 -1.38 -16.75 -6.12
CA THR A 373 -0.74 -17.05 -4.83
C THR A 373 -0.78 -18.54 -4.45
N ILE A 374 -1.49 -19.36 -5.21
CA ILE A 374 -1.79 -20.77 -4.90
C ILE A 374 -0.64 -21.72 -5.29
N GLY A 375 0.40 -21.26 -6.01
CA GLY A 375 1.39 -22.18 -6.62
C GLY A 375 2.87 -21.97 -6.29
N LEU A 376 3.27 -20.95 -5.52
CA LEU A 376 4.69 -20.67 -5.30
C LEU A 376 5.32 -21.72 -4.38
N THR A 377 6.19 -22.55 -4.94
CA THR A 377 7.04 -23.47 -4.17
C THR A 377 8.11 -22.69 -3.40
N ALA A 378 8.73 -23.31 -2.39
CA ALA A 378 9.74 -22.70 -1.52
C ALA A 378 11.00 -22.14 -2.23
N ASN A 379 11.13 -22.34 -3.55
CA ASN A 379 12.17 -21.75 -4.39
C ASN A 379 11.52 -20.87 -5.47
N PRO A 380 11.55 -19.52 -5.34
CA PRO A 380 11.02 -18.66 -6.37
C PRO A 380 11.91 -18.77 -7.62
N GLN A 381 11.35 -19.36 -8.68
CA GLN A 381 11.89 -19.32 -10.05
C GLN A 381 10.93 -18.51 -10.91
N GLU A 382 11.31 -17.27 -11.20
CA GLU A 382 10.47 -16.32 -11.92
C GLU A 382 11.12 -15.84 -13.21
N GLU A 383 10.32 -15.78 -14.28
CA GLU A 383 10.73 -15.12 -15.52
C GLU A 383 10.35 -13.64 -15.44
N PHE A 384 11.33 -12.75 -15.63
CA PHE A 384 11.10 -11.31 -15.73
C PHE A 384 11.52 -10.81 -17.12
N GLY A 385 10.95 -9.67 -17.53
CA GLY A 385 11.29 -9.02 -18.80
C GLY A 385 11.88 -7.64 -18.59
N LEU A 386 12.64 -7.15 -19.57
CA LEU A 386 13.13 -5.77 -19.64
C LEU A 386 13.40 -5.36 -21.09
N PRO A 387 13.16 -4.10 -21.49
CA PRO A 387 13.63 -3.60 -22.77
C PRO A 387 15.15 -3.39 -22.75
N GLY A 388 15.80 -3.48 -23.91
CA GLY A 388 17.20 -3.10 -24.07
C GLY A 388 17.47 -2.54 -25.46
N SER A 389 18.52 -1.75 -25.58
CA SER A 389 18.90 -1.10 -26.84
C SER A 389 20.42 -1.04 -27.02
N ALA A 390 20.89 -0.99 -28.25
CA ALA A 390 22.30 -0.74 -28.55
C ALA A 390 22.46 0.04 -29.86
N PHE A 391 23.51 0.86 -29.96
CA PHE A 391 23.87 1.50 -31.22
C PHE A 391 24.50 0.48 -32.16
N LYS A 392 24.11 0.56 -33.43
CA LYS A 392 24.59 -0.29 -34.52
C LYS A 392 25.34 0.53 -35.56
N ASP A 393 26.51 0.03 -35.94
CA ASP A 393 27.38 0.51 -37.00
C ASP A 393 27.44 -0.60 -38.07
N ALA A 394 26.50 -0.56 -39.01
CA ALA A 394 26.35 -1.61 -40.02
C ALA A 394 27.46 -1.54 -41.08
N ASN A 395 28.09 -0.38 -41.25
CA ASN A 395 29.07 -0.11 -42.30
C ASN A 395 30.53 -0.21 -41.81
N GLY A 396 30.76 -0.23 -40.48
CA GLY A 396 32.06 -0.35 -39.83
C GLY A 396 32.90 0.93 -39.80
N ASP A 397 32.29 2.10 -40.01
CA ASP A 397 32.96 3.40 -40.07
C ASP A 397 33.20 4.06 -38.69
N GLY A 398 32.70 3.42 -37.63
CA GLY A 398 32.80 3.90 -36.24
C GLY A 398 31.67 4.84 -35.83
N GLN A 399 30.66 5.10 -36.67
CA GLN A 399 29.48 5.89 -36.36
C GLN A 399 28.24 5.01 -36.22
N ALA A 400 27.27 5.47 -35.41
CA ALA A 400 26.01 4.76 -35.24
C ALA A 400 25.07 5.06 -36.42
N ASP A 401 24.71 4.02 -37.18
CA ASP A 401 23.73 4.08 -38.26
C ASP A 401 22.29 4.06 -37.71
N TYR A 402 22.02 3.23 -36.71
CA TYR A 402 20.69 3.10 -36.07
C TYR A 402 20.77 2.53 -34.64
N ILE A 403 19.62 2.48 -33.95
CA ILE A 403 19.47 1.87 -32.62
C ILE A 403 18.67 0.57 -32.77
N ASP A 404 19.21 -0.54 -32.27
CA ASP A 404 18.54 -1.84 -32.20
C ASP A 404 17.89 -1.99 -30.81
N HIS A 405 16.56 -2.02 -30.77
CA HIS A 405 15.74 -2.20 -29.58
C HIS A 405 15.17 -3.63 -29.51
N ARG A 406 15.30 -4.27 -28.34
CA ARG A 406 14.83 -5.64 -28.09
C ARG A 406 14.08 -5.74 -26.77
N ILE A 407 13.30 -6.81 -26.62
CA ILE A 407 12.81 -7.26 -25.33
C ILE A 407 13.71 -8.39 -24.86
N PHE A 408 14.35 -8.22 -23.71
CA PHE A 408 15.11 -9.26 -23.02
C PHE A 408 14.25 -9.89 -21.93
N TYR A 409 14.51 -11.16 -21.65
CA TYR A 409 13.95 -11.85 -20.50
C TYR A 409 14.93 -12.90 -19.98
N ALA A 410 14.81 -13.21 -18.69
CA ALA A 410 15.71 -14.14 -18.01
C ALA A 410 14.98 -14.81 -16.85
N THR A 411 15.54 -15.93 -16.40
CA THR A 411 15.10 -16.62 -15.19
C THR A 411 15.81 -16.02 -13.97
N TYR A 412 15.04 -15.49 -13.04
CA TYR A 412 15.45 -15.10 -11.70
C TYR A 412 15.22 -16.26 -10.74
N GLU A 413 16.23 -16.59 -9.93
CA GLU A 413 16.11 -17.58 -8.88
C GLU A 413 16.90 -17.20 -7.64
N VAL A 414 16.45 -17.67 -6.47
CA VAL A 414 17.21 -17.62 -5.22
C VAL A 414 17.35 -19.04 -4.70
N SER A 415 18.60 -19.49 -4.54
CA SER A 415 18.86 -20.81 -3.97
C SER A 415 18.53 -20.82 -2.47
N PRO A 416 17.87 -21.87 -1.96
CA PRO A 416 17.58 -21.98 -0.53
C PRO A 416 18.85 -22.20 0.29
N SER A 417 19.89 -22.84 -0.28
CA SER A 417 21.19 -23.09 0.37
C SER A 417 22.14 -21.90 0.31
N THR A 418 22.01 -21.04 -0.70
CA THR A 418 22.80 -19.82 -0.87
C THR A 418 21.87 -18.67 -1.28
N PRO A 419 21.54 -17.72 -0.37
CA PRO A 419 20.59 -16.63 -0.66
C PRO A 419 21.22 -15.53 -1.53
N VAL A 420 21.86 -15.93 -2.62
CA VAL A 420 22.36 -15.04 -3.66
C VAL A 420 21.30 -15.05 -4.77
N PRO A 421 20.77 -13.88 -5.17
CA PRO A 421 20.01 -13.78 -6.40
C PRO A 421 20.86 -14.26 -7.58
N ASN A 422 20.31 -15.15 -8.39
CA ASN A 422 20.93 -15.58 -9.64
C ASN A 422 20.01 -15.21 -10.81
N VAL A 423 20.61 -14.72 -11.90
CA VAL A 423 19.91 -14.40 -13.14
C VAL A 423 20.58 -15.13 -14.28
N ARG A 424 19.86 -16.08 -14.88
CA ARG A 424 20.37 -16.98 -15.93
C ARG A 424 19.40 -17.07 -17.10
N ASP A 425 19.80 -17.82 -18.12
CA ASP A 425 19.00 -18.11 -19.31
C ASP A 425 18.54 -16.85 -20.06
N TRP A 426 19.46 -15.91 -20.25
CA TRP A 426 19.19 -14.67 -20.98
C TRP A 426 18.74 -14.95 -22.41
N ALA A 427 17.54 -14.47 -22.74
CA ALA A 427 16.91 -14.59 -24.04
C ALA A 427 16.37 -13.24 -24.51
N TRP A 428 16.14 -13.10 -25.82
CA TRP A 428 15.58 -11.87 -26.40
C TRP A 428 14.63 -12.08 -27.56
N ILE A 429 13.82 -11.05 -27.81
CA ILE A 429 12.89 -10.89 -28.93
C ILE A 429 13.34 -9.66 -29.73
N SER A 430 13.57 -9.84 -31.03
CA SER A 430 14.10 -8.84 -31.96
C SER A 430 13.09 -8.44 -33.06
N VAL A 431 11.78 -8.46 -32.75
CA VAL A 431 10.73 -7.99 -33.67
C VAL A 431 10.77 -6.47 -33.77
N ASP A 432 10.77 -5.94 -34.99
CA ASP A 432 10.89 -4.51 -35.33
C ASP A 432 11.97 -3.78 -34.52
N PRO A 433 13.26 -4.08 -34.74
CA PRO A 433 14.35 -3.56 -33.90
C PRO A 433 14.43 -2.04 -33.87
N GLU A 434 13.92 -1.33 -34.88
CA GLU A 434 13.91 0.13 -34.92
C GLU A 434 12.87 0.77 -33.97
N LEU A 435 11.87 0.01 -33.51
CA LEU A 435 10.81 0.54 -32.65
C LEU A 435 11.26 0.49 -31.18
N GLU A 436 11.35 1.64 -30.51
CA GLU A 436 11.75 1.72 -29.10
C GLU A 436 10.71 1.05 -28.17
N LYS A 437 11.15 0.11 -27.33
CA LYS A 437 10.28 -0.58 -26.36
C LYS A 437 10.36 0.11 -25.00
N GLN A 438 9.22 0.57 -24.47
CA GLN A 438 9.16 1.31 -23.20
C GLN A 438 8.14 0.73 -22.21
N HIS A 439 8.44 0.85 -20.91
CA HIS A 439 7.60 0.44 -19.76
C HIS A 439 6.99 -0.96 -19.94
N LEU A 440 7.87 -1.97 -19.96
CA LEU A 440 7.44 -3.35 -20.07
C LEU A 440 6.70 -3.80 -18.80
N ARG A 441 5.67 -4.62 -18.98
CA ARG A 441 4.96 -5.37 -17.94
C ARG A 441 4.83 -6.83 -18.36
N THR A 442 4.96 -7.72 -17.39
CA THR A 442 4.94 -9.16 -17.64
C THR A 442 3.65 -9.76 -17.09
N LEU A 443 2.97 -10.54 -17.93
CA LEU A 443 1.82 -11.37 -17.54
C LEU A 443 2.17 -12.83 -17.77
N ARG A 444 1.99 -13.65 -16.74
CA ARG A 444 2.32 -15.08 -16.74
C ARG A 444 1.21 -15.88 -16.06
N THR A 445 1.05 -17.14 -16.43
CA THR A 445 0.23 -18.11 -15.66
C THR A 445 1.09 -19.20 -15.03
N LEU A 446 0.49 -20.06 -14.20
CA LEU A 446 1.16 -21.27 -13.69
C LEU A 446 1.65 -22.21 -14.81
N ASP A 447 1.00 -22.19 -15.98
CA ASP A 447 1.53 -22.83 -17.18
C ASP A 447 2.72 -21.99 -17.71
N ALA A 448 3.92 -22.54 -17.56
CA ALA A 448 5.17 -21.91 -17.98
C ALA A 448 5.26 -21.64 -19.50
N ASN A 449 4.33 -22.18 -20.30
CA ASN A 449 4.23 -21.87 -21.72
C ASN A 449 3.51 -20.54 -21.99
N ARG A 450 2.81 -19.98 -20.99
CA ARG A 450 1.96 -18.80 -21.15
C ARG A 450 2.63 -17.58 -20.52
N LEU A 451 3.29 -16.81 -21.37
CA LEU A 451 3.97 -15.56 -21.02
C LEU A 451 3.63 -14.50 -22.08
N ALA A 452 3.31 -13.30 -21.63
CA ALA A 452 3.08 -12.15 -22.48
C ALA A 452 3.81 -10.92 -21.91
N PHE A 453 4.39 -10.14 -22.81
CA PHE A 453 4.97 -8.84 -22.50
C PHE A 453 4.10 -7.75 -23.07
N PHE A 454 3.70 -6.81 -22.22
CA PHE A 454 2.94 -5.62 -22.57
C PHE A 454 3.89 -4.42 -22.48
N TRP A 455 3.82 -3.53 -23.45
CA TRP A 455 4.73 -2.37 -23.53
C TRP A 455 4.09 -1.29 -24.39
N HIS A 456 4.77 -0.16 -24.52
CA HIS A 456 4.34 0.89 -25.44
C HIS A 456 5.52 1.46 -26.21
N ALA A 457 5.21 2.15 -27.30
CA ALA A 457 6.17 2.84 -28.14
C ALA A 457 5.56 4.03 -28.86
N ASN A 458 6.41 4.96 -29.28
CA ASN A 458 6.01 6.10 -30.09
C ASN A 458 5.98 5.71 -31.57
N VAL A 459 4.79 5.75 -32.18
CA VAL A 459 4.60 5.50 -33.61
C VAL A 459 4.01 6.76 -34.24
N ASN A 460 4.73 7.38 -35.17
CA ASN A 460 4.33 8.63 -35.84
C ASN A 460 4.01 9.77 -34.84
N GLY A 461 4.78 9.89 -33.76
CA GLY A 461 4.57 10.91 -32.71
C GLY A 461 3.43 10.60 -31.74
N HIS A 462 2.81 9.41 -31.82
CA HIS A 462 1.73 8.98 -30.94
C HIS A 462 2.13 7.71 -30.17
N PRO A 463 2.14 7.75 -28.82
CA PRO A 463 2.28 6.55 -28.01
C PRO A 463 1.16 5.54 -28.28
N LYS A 464 1.54 4.29 -28.53
CA LYS A 464 0.64 3.13 -28.72
C LYS A 464 1.07 1.96 -27.86
N MET A 465 0.10 1.18 -27.40
CA MET A 465 0.33 -0.02 -26.60
C MET A 465 0.46 -1.25 -27.49
N PHE A 466 1.36 -2.16 -27.11
CA PHE A 466 1.64 -3.40 -27.81
C PHE A 466 1.74 -4.57 -26.83
N GLN A 467 1.58 -5.78 -27.37
CA GLN A 467 1.94 -7.01 -26.69
C GLN A 467 2.76 -7.93 -27.62
N ASN A 468 3.63 -8.73 -27.01
CA ASN A 468 4.18 -9.94 -27.62
C ASN A 468 3.80 -11.13 -26.75
N VAL A 469 3.39 -12.22 -27.40
CA VAL A 469 2.91 -13.43 -26.72
C VAL A 469 3.79 -14.62 -27.09
N ARG A 470 4.15 -15.44 -26.11
CA ARG A 470 4.92 -16.68 -26.32
C ARG A 470 4.01 -17.72 -27.01
N VAL A 471 4.40 -18.17 -28.20
CA VAL A 471 3.66 -19.20 -28.97
C VAL A 471 4.21 -20.60 -28.73
N ASN A 472 5.52 -20.73 -28.48
CA ASN A 472 6.16 -22.01 -28.16
C ASN A 472 7.15 -21.80 -27.01
N ARG A 473 7.28 -22.79 -26.11
CA ARG A 473 8.38 -22.81 -25.15
C ARG A 473 9.48 -23.76 -25.66
N PRO A 474 10.62 -23.25 -26.11
CA PRO A 474 11.80 -24.09 -26.25
C PRO A 474 12.32 -24.44 -24.84
N GLY A 475 12.74 -25.68 -24.62
CA GLY A 475 13.34 -26.09 -23.35
C GLY A 475 14.59 -25.26 -23.06
N ASN A 476 14.73 -24.72 -21.83
CA ASN A 476 15.83 -23.88 -21.32
C ASN A 476 16.63 -23.14 -22.41
N ALA A 477 15.95 -22.27 -23.16
CA ALA A 477 16.56 -21.62 -24.31
C ALA A 477 17.09 -20.24 -23.94
N SER A 478 18.41 -20.08 -23.99
CA SER A 478 19.08 -18.77 -24.02
C SER A 478 19.15 -18.28 -25.47
N GLY A 479 19.51 -17.01 -25.67
CA GLY A 479 19.79 -16.48 -27.00
C GLY A 479 18.59 -15.86 -27.69
N ASN A 480 18.63 -15.79 -29.02
CA ASN A 480 17.53 -15.27 -29.80
C ASN A 480 16.32 -16.22 -29.78
N GLN A 481 15.18 -15.72 -29.31
CA GLN A 481 13.93 -16.45 -29.21
C GLN A 481 12.80 -15.88 -30.07
N THR A 482 13.07 -14.93 -30.97
CA THR A 482 12.07 -14.24 -31.81
C THR A 482 11.06 -15.18 -32.48
N ALA A 483 11.49 -16.32 -33.03
CA ALA A 483 10.59 -17.29 -33.70
C ALA A 483 9.57 -17.97 -32.76
N ASN A 484 9.77 -17.88 -31.44
CA ASN A 484 8.90 -18.45 -30.41
C ASN A 484 7.90 -17.44 -29.85
N TRP A 485 7.86 -16.23 -30.41
CA TRP A 485 6.99 -15.14 -30.01
C TRP A 485 6.19 -14.60 -31.19
N THR A 486 5.06 -13.97 -30.92
CA THR A 486 4.32 -13.23 -31.94
C THR A 486 5.06 -11.95 -32.36
N ASP A 487 4.72 -11.45 -33.54
CA ASP A 487 5.00 -10.06 -33.90
C ASP A 487 4.37 -9.08 -32.89
N ASN A 488 4.67 -7.78 -33.05
CA ASN A 488 4.14 -6.72 -32.21
C ASN A 488 2.64 -6.55 -32.44
N LEU A 489 1.83 -7.06 -31.50
CA LEU A 489 0.38 -6.99 -31.59
C LEU A 489 -0.12 -5.68 -30.98
N LEU A 490 -0.76 -4.82 -31.79
CA LEU A 490 -1.34 -3.56 -31.33
C LEU A 490 -2.51 -3.81 -30.35
N ILE A 491 -2.52 -3.06 -29.24
CA ILE A 491 -3.66 -2.99 -28.32
C ILE A 491 -4.32 -1.63 -28.53
N ASP A 492 -5.50 -1.64 -29.16
CA ASP A 492 -6.27 -0.42 -29.41
C ASP A 492 -7.35 -0.21 -28.33
N PRO A 493 -7.27 0.85 -27.52
CA PRO A 493 -8.32 1.20 -26.57
C PRO A 493 -9.54 1.84 -27.24
N GLY A 494 -9.48 2.17 -28.53
CA GLY A 494 -10.56 2.71 -29.33
C GLY A 494 -10.34 4.17 -29.77
N PRO A 495 -11.21 4.67 -30.66
CA PRO A 495 -10.96 5.89 -31.42
C PRO A 495 -10.96 7.19 -30.60
N GLY A 496 -11.50 7.20 -29.38
CA GLY A 496 -11.49 8.38 -28.49
C GLY A 496 -10.10 8.79 -28.00
N PHE A 497 -9.11 7.90 -28.10
CA PHE A 497 -7.76 8.14 -27.64
C PHE A 497 -6.87 8.74 -28.74
N ALA A 498 -6.12 9.79 -28.38
CA ALA A 498 -5.04 10.35 -29.19
C ALA A 498 -3.69 9.67 -28.91
N ALA A 499 -3.55 9.06 -27.72
CA ALA A 499 -2.40 8.29 -27.30
C ALA A 499 -2.80 7.32 -26.18
N ALA A 500 -2.13 6.18 -26.10
CA ALA A 500 -2.26 5.21 -25.01
C ALA A 500 -0.90 4.54 -24.73
N MET A 501 -0.54 4.44 -23.46
CA MET A 501 0.79 4.01 -23.01
C MET A 501 0.75 3.34 -21.63
N GLU A 502 1.88 2.75 -21.25
CA GLU A 502 2.10 2.15 -19.92
C GLU A 502 1.05 1.09 -19.51
N PRO A 503 0.79 0.06 -20.35
CA PRO A 503 -0.20 -0.97 -20.05
C PRO A 503 0.20 -1.82 -18.84
N THR A 504 -0.67 -1.92 -17.84
CA THR A 504 -0.55 -2.80 -16.68
C THR A 504 -1.66 -3.85 -16.71
N PRO A 505 -1.35 -5.09 -17.15
CA PRO A 505 -2.33 -6.15 -17.36
C PRO A 505 -2.65 -6.94 -16.09
N TRP A 506 -3.88 -7.48 -16.00
CA TRP A 506 -4.35 -8.43 -15.00
C TRP A 506 -5.19 -9.54 -15.64
N LEU A 507 -4.88 -10.80 -15.36
CA LEU A 507 -5.63 -11.95 -15.87
C LEU A 507 -6.78 -12.31 -14.93
N ARG A 508 -8.00 -12.41 -15.45
CA ARG A 508 -9.16 -12.90 -14.71
C ARG A 508 -9.28 -14.42 -14.80
N SER A 509 -9.97 -15.01 -13.83
CA SER A 509 -10.25 -16.46 -13.80
C SER A 509 -11.06 -16.96 -15.00
N ASN A 510 -11.83 -16.08 -15.65
CA ASN A 510 -12.59 -16.40 -16.86
C ASN A 510 -11.77 -16.28 -18.16
N GLY A 511 -10.48 -15.93 -18.07
CA GLY A 511 -9.58 -15.75 -19.21
C GLY A 511 -9.55 -14.34 -19.80
N ASP A 512 -10.43 -13.42 -19.36
CA ASP A 512 -10.37 -12.02 -19.78
C ASP A 512 -9.12 -11.33 -19.21
N ILE A 513 -8.61 -10.34 -19.93
CA ILE A 513 -7.45 -9.53 -19.52
C ILE A 513 -7.94 -8.11 -19.26
N ASP A 514 -7.85 -7.69 -18.01
CA ASP A 514 -8.03 -6.30 -17.61
C ASP A 514 -6.72 -5.54 -17.84
N ILE A 515 -6.78 -4.31 -18.35
CA ILE A 515 -5.59 -3.48 -18.56
C ILE A 515 -5.86 -2.09 -17.99
N VAL A 516 -4.97 -1.67 -17.10
CA VAL A 516 -4.87 -0.28 -16.63
C VAL A 516 -3.79 0.43 -17.42
N PHE A 517 -4.07 1.61 -17.96
CA PHE A 517 -3.12 2.31 -18.83
C PHE A 517 -3.25 3.83 -18.72
N THR A 518 -2.20 4.53 -19.12
CA THR A 518 -2.22 5.99 -19.28
C THR A 518 -2.73 6.32 -20.67
N GLY A 519 -3.78 7.15 -20.75
CA GLY A 519 -4.39 7.57 -22.00
C GLY A 519 -4.52 9.08 -22.11
N ARG A 520 -4.40 9.62 -23.32
CA ARG A 520 -4.78 11.01 -23.62
C ARG A 520 -5.96 10.99 -24.59
N LEU A 521 -7.12 11.47 -24.14
CA LEU A 521 -8.30 11.63 -25.00
C LEU A 521 -8.09 12.76 -26.01
N ARG A 522 -8.74 12.67 -27.17
CA ARG A 522 -8.62 13.67 -28.25
C ARG A 522 -9.11 15.07 -27.86
N ASP A 523 -10.01 15.17 -26.89
CA ASP A 523 -10.53 16.44 -26.37
C ASP A 523 -9.74 16.96 -25.15
N ARG A 524 -8.61 16.31 -24.79
CA ARG A 524 -7.82 16.62 -23.60
C ARG A 524 -6.35 16.83 -23.91
N ALA A 525 -5.78 17.83 -23.24
CA ALA A 525 -4.34 18.06 -23.25
C ALA A 525 -3.60 17.12 -22.28
N GLN A 526 -4.18 16.89 -21.11
CA GLN A 526 -3.54 16.12 -20.03
C GLN A 526 -3.82 14.61 -20.16
N PRO A 527 -2.84 13.74 -19.86
CA PRO A 527 -3.06 12.32 -19.74
C PRO A 527 -3.82 11.96 -18.45
N GLU A 528 -4.58 10.87 -18.51
CA GLU A 528 -5.44 10.33 -17.46
C GLU A 528 -5.24 8.82 -17.37
N VAL A 529 -5.60 8.20 -16.24
CA VAL A 529 -5.48 6.74 -16.07
C VAL A 529 -6.83 6.07 -16.35
N PHE A 530 -6.82 5.02 -17.15
CA PHE A 530 -8.00 4.28 -17.60
C PHE A 530 -7.89 2.79 -17.29
N TYR A 531 -9.04 2.15 -17.18
CA TYR A 531 -9.24 0.72 -16.98
C TYR A 531 -10.15 0.19 -18.09
N GLY A 532 -9.77 -0.91 -18.73
CA GLY A 532 -10.61 -1.63 -19.70
C GLY A 532 -10.43 -3.15 -19.59
N ARG A 533 -11.33 -3.89 -20.23
CA ARG A 533 -11.28 -5.36 -20.30
C ARG A 533 -11.27 -5.83 -21.74
N TRP A 534 -10.40 -6.77 -22.04
CA TRP A 534 -10.34 -7.43 -23.33
C TRP A 534 -10.57 -8.93 -23.18
N ASP A 535 -11.11 -9.53 -24.23
CA ASP A 535 -11.07 -10.98 -24.42
C ASP A 535 -9.61 -11.45 -24.46
N GLY A 536 -9.25 -12.37 -23.56
CA GLY A 536 -8.01 -13.11 -23.62
C GLY A 536 -8.23 -14.50 -24.24
N ASP A 537 -7.20 -15.03 -24.89
CA ASP A 537 -7.17 -16.44 -25.27
C ASP A 537 -6.20 -17.26 -24.40
N ASN A 538 -6.10 -18.56 -24.68
CA ASN A 538 -5.25 -19.47 -23.91
C ASN A 538 -3.76 -19.12 -23.92
N LEU A 539 -3.30 -18.29 -24.86
CA LEU A 539 -1.92 -17.83 -24.93
C LEU A 539 -1.72 -16.49 -24.22
N LEU A 540 -2.76 -15.89 -23.63
CA LEU A 540 -2.77 -14.52 -23.09
C LEU A 540 -2.80 -13.42 -24.15
N ARG A 541 -3.22 -13.74 -25.38
CA ARG A 541 -3.36 -12.71 -26.42
C ARG A 541 -4.64 -11.91 -26.21
N VAL A 542 -4.49 -10.59 -26.09
CA VAL A 542 -5.60 -9.63 -26.16
C VAL A 542 -6.26 -9.63 -27.55
N ARG A 543 -7.59 -9.69 -27.59
CA ARG A 543 -8.42 -9.62 -28.80
C ARG A 543 -9.39 -8.44 -28.76
N GLY A 544 -10.66 -8.70 -28.42
CA GLY A 544 -11.74 -7.72 -28.49
C GLY A 544 -11.92 -6.96 -27.19
N LEU A 545 -12.13 -5.64 -27.28
CA LEU A 545 -12.51 -4.81 -26.14
C LEU A 545 -13.96 -5.13 -25.73
N ARG A 546 -14.16 -5.50 -24.46
CA ARG A 546 -15.47 -5.84 -23.89
C ARG A 546 -16.22 -4.62 -23.39
N ASP A 547 -17.55 -4.76 -23.36
CA ASP A 547 -18.41 -3.84 -22.64
C ASP A 547 -18.23 -4.05 -21.13
N MET A 548 -18.19 -2.95 -20.39
CA MET A 548 -18.29 -2.91 -18.93
C MET A 548 -19.76 -3.02 -18.51
N PRO A 549 -20.06 -3.30 -17.23
CA PRO A 549 -21.42 -3.20 -16.70
C PRO A 549 -22.07 -1.84 -17.03
N GLU A 550 -23.39 -1.86 -17.22
CA GLU A 550 -24.16 -0.64 -17.47
C GLU A 550 -24.08 0.30 -16.27
N ARG A 551 -23.81 1.58 -16.54
CA ARG A 551 -23.86 2.63 -15.54
C ARG A 551 -25.20 3.33 -15.61
N ASN A 552 -26.00 3.15 -14.57
CA ASN A 552 -27.30 3.78 -14.45
C ASN A 552 -27.21 5.00 -13.52
N ARG A 553 -27.61 6.18 -14.03
CA ARG A 553 -27.61 7.46 -13.30
C ARG A 553 -26.24 7.95 -12.81
N GLU A 554 -25.19 7.77 -13.61
CA GLU A 554 -23.89 8.35 -13.26
C GLU A 554 -23.95 9.88 -13.27
N VAL A 555 -23.55 10.51 -12.17
CA VAL A 555 -23.46 11.97 -12.08
C VAL A 555 -22.30 12.48 -12.92
N LEU A 556 -22.58 13.38 -13.86
CA LEU A 556 -21.58 13.98 -14.73
C LEU A 556 -20.87 15.17 -14.07
N VAL A 557 -19.57 15.31 -14.33
CA VAL A 557 -18.75 16.43 -13.85
C VAL A 557 -18.66 17.52 -14.92
N ARG A 558 -18.98 18.76 -14.56
CA ARG A 558 -18.88 19.90 -15.47
C ARG A 558 -17.42 20.37 -15.58
N ASP A 559 -16.93 20.44 -16.80
CA ASP A 559 -15.65 21.06 -17.16
C ASP A 559 -15.89 22.57 -17.35
N ALA A 560 -15.28 23.38 -16.48
CA ALA A 560 -15.48 24.82 -16.47
C ALA A 560 -14.88 25.52 -17.69
N ALA A 561 -13.78 24.99 -18.25
CA ALA A 561 -13.07 25.58 -19.37
C ALA A 561 -13.82 25.37 -20.70
N THR A 562 -14.40 24.19 -20.88
CA THR A 562 -15.09 23.84 -22.14
C THR A 562 -16.61 23.92 -22.06
N GLY A 563 -17.18 24.03 -20.86
CA GLY A 563 -18.63 23.99 -20.63
C GLY A 563 -19.27 22.61 -20.87
N ARG A 564 -18.46 21.58 -21.11
CA ARG A 564 -18.90 20.19 -21.34
C ARG A 564 -19.11 19.45 -20.02
N TYR A 565 -19.93 18.41 -20.04
CA TYR A 565 -20.13 17.48 -18.93
C TYR A 565 -19.46 16.15 -19.25
N ARG A 566 -18.71 15.60 -18.29
CA ARG A 566 -17.88 14.42 -18.47
C ARG A 566 -18.43 13.24 -17.68
N ALA A 567 -18.56 12.10 -18.35
CA ALA A 567 -18.74 10.80 -17.73
C ALA A 567 -17.36 10.19 -17.42
N ARG A 568 -17.28 9.29 -16.45
CA ARG A 568 -16.07 8.49 -16.19
C ARG A 568 -15.80 7.51 -17.31
N GLY A 569 -16.84 6.87 -17.83
CA GLY A 569 -16.72 5.88 -18.89
C GLY A 569 -16.63 6.51 -20.28
N VAL A 570 -15.88 5.87 -21.16
CA VAL A 570 -15.65 6.26 -22.55
C VAL A 570 -15.89 5.07 -23.49
N ASN A 571 -15.89 5.34 -24.80
CA ASN A 571 -16.24 4.39 -25.86
C ASN A 571 -17.58 3.68 -25.60
N TRP A 572 -18.65 4.46 -25.47
CA TRP A 572 -19.96 3.91 -25.11
C TRP A 572 -20.52 2.97 -26.18
N ASN A 573 -21.09 1.85 -25.75
CA ASN A 573 -21.79 0.94 -26.65
C ASN A 573 -23.15 1.54 -27.05
N LEU A 574 -23.19 2.07 -28.27
CA LEU A 574 -24.37 2.69 -28.86
C LEU A 574 -25.56 1.74 -29.12
N ARG A 575 -25.37 0.42 -29.01
CA ARG A 575 -26.45 -0.58 -29.06
C ARG A 575 -27.20 -0.73 -27.73
N ARG A 576 -26.68 -0.13 -26.65
CA ARG A 576 -27.29 -0.12 -25.32
C ARG A 576 -28.03 1.20 -25.06
N PRO A 577 -28.88 1.29 -24.02
CA PRO A 577 -29.57 2.52 -23.68
C PRO A 577 -28.59 3.68 -23.44
N LEU A 578 -28.91 4.85 -24.01
CA LEU A 578 -28.23 6.11 -23.78
C LEU A 578 -29.30 7.14 -23.39
N GLU A 579 -29.32 7.55 -22.13
CA GLU A 579 -30.37 8.42 -21.58
C GLU A 579 -29.75 9.47 -20.66
N LEU A 580 -30.18 10.73 -20.80
CA LEU A 580 -29.72 11.84 -19.98
C LEU A 580 -30.84 12.33 -19.08
N TRP A 581 -30.52 12.51 -17.82
CA TRP A 581 -31.45 12.92 -16.78
C TRP A 581 -30.92 14.14 -16.04
N VAL A 582 -31.81 14.90 -15.43
CA VAL A 582 -31.48 15.98 -14.51
C VAL A 582 -32.14 15.73 -13.17
N ARG A 583 -31.39 15.91 -12.08
CA ARG A 583 -31.90 15.88 -10.70
C ARG A 583 -31.71 17.24 -10.04
N TYR A 584 -32.79 17.82 -9.58
CA TYR A 584 -32.78 19.00 -8.71
C TYR A 584 -32.80 18.60 -7.23
N PRO A 585 -32.32 19.46 -6.32
CA PRO A 585 -32.39 19.21 -4.89
C PRO A 585 -33.82 18.89 -4.47
N ASN A 586 -34.00 17.83 -3.68
CA ASN A 586 -35.30 17.37 -3.17
C ASN A 586 -36.33 16.98 -4.24
N GLN A 587 -35.91 16.70 -5.47
CA GLN A 587 -36.79 16.26 -6.56
C GLN A 587 -36.34 14.92 -7.15
N ALA A 588 -37.31 14.16 -7.65
CA ALA A 588 -37.02 12.97 -8.46
C ALA A 588 -36.35 13.39 -9.77
N ALA A 589 -35.44 12.56 -10.26
CA ALA A 589 -34.71 12.86 -11.48
C ALA A 589 -35.62 12.71 -12.72
N THR A 590 -35.62 13.72 -13.59
CA THR A 590 -36.45 13.79 -14.80
C THR A 590 -35.63 13.62 -16.07
N ARG A 591 -36.16 12.88 -17.05
CA ARG A 591 -35.46 12.63 -18.32
C ARG A 591 -35.38 13.92 -19.13
N LEU A 592 -34.19 14.26 -19.61
CA LEU A 592 -33.88 15.50 -20.31
C LEU A 592 -33.86 15.32 -21.83
N ASP A 593 -33.44 14.14 -22.32
CA ASP A 593 -33.50 13.80 -23.74
C ASP A 593 -34.93 13.40 -24.17
N ILE A 594 -35.26 13.67 -25.44
CA ILE A 594 -36.49 13.21 -26.07
C ILE A 594 -36.24 11.86 -26.75
N ALA A 595 -36.94 10.83 -26.29
CA ALA A 595 -36.84 9.49 -26.89
C ALA A 595 -37.26 9.52 -28.36
N GLY A 596 -36.52 8.82 -29.22
CA GLY A 596 -36.82 8.71 -30.66
C GLY A 596 -36.21 9.80 -31.55
N THR A 597 -35.64 10.88 -30.99
CA THR A 597 -34.97 11.94 -31.78
C THR A 597 -33.47 11.68 -31.98
N ARG A 598 -33.02 10.44 -31.76
CA ARG A 598 -31.61 10.06 -31.78
C ARG A 598 -31.10 10.05 -33.22
N ASN A 599 -30.10 10.87 -33.51
CA ASN A 599 -29.38 10.86 -34.79
C ASN A 599 -27.88 10.61 -34.57
N PHE A 600 -27.32 9.65 -35.29
CA PHE A 600 -25.88 9.31 -35.25
C PHE A 600 -25.21 9.84 -36.50
N ASP A 601 -24.20 10.68 -36.32
CA ASP A 601 -23.35 11.15 -37.40
C ASP A 601 -22.15 10.20 -37.55
N GLU A 602 -22.16 9.40 -38.63
CA GLU A 602 -21.09 8.44 -38.91
C GLU A 602 -19.73 9.08 -39.16
N ALA A 603 -19.70 10.34 -39.65
CA ALA A 603 -18.45 11.02 -39.98
C ALA A 603 -17.71 11.50 -38.72
N THR A 604 -18.46 11.95 -37.72
CA THR A 604 -17.89 12.50 -36.47
C THR A 604 -17.98 11.53 -35.28
N GLY A 605 -18.81 10.49 -35.38
CA GLY A 605 -19.12 9.58 -34.28
C GLY A 605 -20.05 10.19 -33.22
N LEU A 606 -20.58 11.39 -33.45
CA LEU A 606 -21.43 12.09 -32.49
C LEU A 606 -22.87 11.58 -32.53
N VAL A 607 -23.48 11.49 -31.35
CA VAL A 607 -24.91 11.24 -31.20
C VAL A 607 -25.59 12.55 -30.81
N THR A 608 -26.70 12.88 -31.49
CA THR A 608 -27.52 14.06 -31.19
C THR A 608 -28.94 13.65 -30.80
N MET A 609 -29.53 14.34 -29.84
CA MET A 609 -30.92 14.19 -29.43
C MET A 609 -31.53 15.56 -29.12
N ASP A 610 -32.84 15.71 -29.23
CA ASP A 610 -33.52 16.95 -28.85
C ASP A 610 -33.64 17.03 -27.32
N SER A 611 -33.48 18.25 -26.77
CA SER A 611 -33.59 18.51 -25.34
C SER A 611 -34.99 18.96 -24.96
N ARG A 612 -35.52 18.47 -23.83
CA ARG A 612 -36.73 19.01 -23.21
C ARG A 612 -36.57 20.45 -22.70
N THR A 613 -35.35 20.92 -22.52
CA THR A 613 -35.06 22.34 -22.20
C THR A 613 -34.91 23.22 -23.44
N GLY A 614 -35.10 22.67 -24.64
CA GLY A 614 -34.91 23.36 -25.92
C GLY A 614 -33.52 23.15 -26.53
N GLY A 615 -33.46 23.14 -27.87
CA GLY A 615 -32.23 22.86 -28.63
C GLY A 615 -31.83 21.38 -28.66
N LYS A 616 -30.55 21.12 -28.94
CA LYS A 616 -29.98 19.78 -29.07
C LYS A 616 -29.01 19.46 -27.95
N ILE A 617 -28.96 18.19 -27.59
CA ILE A 617 -27.94 17.57 -26.74
C ILE A 617 -27.00 16.82 -27.66
N TYR A 618 -25.70 17.08 -27.50
CA TYR A 618 -24.64 16.34 -28.17
C TYR A 618 -23.99 15.40 -27.19
N PHE A 619 -23.80 14.18 -27.64
CA PHE A 619 -23.12 13.11 -26.95
C PHE A 619 -21.92 12.72 -27.80
N ASP A 620 -20.73 12.74 -27.21
CA ASP A 620 -19.53 12.14 -27.79
C ASP A 620 -19.25 10.83 -27.04
N PRO A 621 -19.62 9.67 -27.62
CA PRO A 621 -19.41 8.37 -27.02
C PRO A 621 -17.93 8.01 -26.88
N HIS A 622 -17.06 8.59 -27.71
CA HIS A 622 -15.64 8.25 -27.77
C HIS A 622 -14.86 8.92 -26.64
N THR A 623 -15.14 10.19 -26.35
CA THR A 623 -14.50 10.93 -25.25
C THR A 623 -15.31 10.93 -23.95
N GLY A 624 -16.55 10.45 -24.00
CA GLY A 624 -17.45 10.38 -22.84
C GLY A 624 -17.97 11.76 -22.43
N THR A 625 -18.28 12.64 -23.40
CA THR A 625 -18.69 14.02 -23.13
C THR A 625 -20.11 14.33 -23.59
N VAL A 626 -20.76 15.25 -22.88
CA VAL A 626 -22.11 15.74 -23.17
C VAL A 626 -22.11 17.26 -23.18
N TRP A 627 -22.74 17.90 -24.16
CA TRP A 627 -22.95 19.35 -24.17
C TRP A 627 -24.25 19.74 -24.86
N PHE A 628 -24.62 21.00 -24.71
CA PHE A 628 -25.90 21.54 -25.17
C PHE A 628 -25.66 22.57 -26.27
N SER A 629 -26.55 22.62 -27.26
CA SER A 629 -26.50 23.62 -28.34
C SER A 629 -26.92 25.01 -27.86
N THR A 630 -27.74 25.08 -26.81
CA THR A 630 -28.27 26.33 -26.24
C THR A 630 -27.97 26.37 -24.73
N SER A 631 -29.00 26.38 -23.89
CA SER A 631 -28.86 26.49 -22.44
C SER A 631 -28.87 25.11 -21.76
N PRO A 632 -27.82 24.74 -21.02
CA PRO A 632 -27.89 23.57 -20.14
C PRO A 632 -28.96 23.80 -19.04
N PRO A 633 -29.38 22.74 -18.33
CA PRO A 633 -30.22 22.90 -17.15
C PRO A 633 -29.59 23.88 -16.14
N SER A 634 -30.43 24.57 -15.37
CA SER A 634 -29.97 25.54 -14.37
C SER A 634 -28.90 24.96 -13.44
N ALA A 635 -27.96 25.78 -12.97
CA ALA A 635 -26.80 25.35 -12.18
C ALA A 635 -27.12 24.53 -10.90
N ALA A 636 -28.35 24.62 -10.38
CA ALA A 636 -28.80 23.79 -9.26
C ALA A 636 -29.03 22.31 -9.63
N GLY A 637 -29.17 21.98 -10.91
CA GLY A 637 -29.45 20.63 -11.40
C GLY A 637 -28.16 19.83 -11.61
N ARG A 638 -28.17 18.57 -11.15
CA ARG A 638 -27.11 17.59 -11.44
C ARG A 638 -27.51 16.76 -12.66
N LEU A 639 -26.62 16.65 -13.64
CA LEU A 639 -26.83 15.78 -14.79
C LEU A 639 -26.43 14.34 -14.46
N GLU A 640 -27.29 13.40 -14.85
CA GLU A 640 -27.11 11.97 -14.66
C GLU A 640 -27.21 11.25 -16.00
N LEU A 641 -26.26 10.38 -16.32
CA LEU A 641 -26.23 9.63 -17.58
C LEU A 641 -26.46 8.14 -17.34
N ARG A 642 -27.26 7.51 -18.19
CA ARG A 642 -27.35 6.05 -18.33
C ARG A 642 -26.66 5.63 -19.61
N TYR A 643 -25.67 4.72 -19.52
CA TYR A 643 -24.88 4.26 -20.66
C TYR A 643 -24.07 3.00 -20.32
N THR A 644 -23.57 2.30 -21.33
CA THR A 644 -22.66 1.15 -21.17
C THR A 644 -21.26 1.53 -21.70
N PRO A 645 -20.26 1.74 -20.84
CA PRO A 645 -18.89 2.02 -21.27
C PRO A 645 -18.16 0.77 -21.74
N ARG A 646 -17.03 0.97 -22.44
CA ARG A 646 -16.02 -0.09 -22.67
C ARG A 646 -14.74 0.14 -21.90
N ILE A 647 -14.46 1.39 -21.54
CA ILE A 647 -13.30 1.81 -20.76
C ILE A 647 -13.77 2.79 -19.71
N ILE A 648 -13.22 2.69 -18.51
CA ILE A 648 -13.56 3.51 -17.35
C ILE A 648 -12.34 4.34 -16.96
N ARG A 649 -12.52 5.65 -16.80
CA ARG A 649 -11.51 6.53 -16.21
C ARG A 649 -11.39 6.25 -14.71
N VAL A 650 -10.16 5.96 -14.28
CA VAL A 650 -9.80 5.67 -12.89
C VAL A 650 -9.42 6.95 -12.14
N SER A 651 -8.58 7.79 -12.76
CA SER A 651 -8.14 9.06 -12.16
C SER A 651 -9.32 10.00 -11.86
N GLU A 652 -9.14 10.93 -10.92
CA GLU A 652 -10.22 11.87 -10.61
C GLU A 652 -10.53 12.83 -11.76
N LEU A 653 -11.80 13.24 -11.83
CA LEU A 653 -12.31 14.16 -12.84
C LEU A 653 -12.07 15.61 -12.40
N GLY A 654 -11.48 16.43 -13.27
CA GLY A 654 -11.32 17.88 -13.04
C GLY A 654 -10.08 18.47 -13.71
N ASP A 655 -9.75 19.70 -13.30
CA ASP A 655 -8.49 20.38 -13.65
C ASP A 655 -7.37 19.93 -12.71
N THR A 656 -7.08 18.63 -12.74
CA THR A 656 -5.94 18.02 -12.06
C THR A 656 -4.73 17.97 -12.99
N GLY A 657 -3.55 17.68 -12.44
CA GLY A 657 -2.33 17.50 -13.22
C GLY A 657 -2.46 16.27 -14.09
N GLY A 658 -1.60 16.16 -15.11
CA GLY A 658 -1.50 14.92 -15.88
C GLY A 658 -1.18 13.72 -14.99
N HIS A 659 -1.77 12.57 -15.29
CA HIS A 659 -1.50 11.31 -14.61
C HIS A 659 -0.68 10.38 -15.50
N SER A 660 0.20 9.59 -14.87
CA SER A 660 1.10 8.67 -15.59
C SER A 660 1.56 7.52 -14.71
N ASN A 661 2.28 6.59 -15.31
CA ASN A 661 2.98 5.47 -14.71
C ASN A 661 2.09 4.65 -13.73
N PRO A 662 0.99 4.06 -14.22
CA PRO A 662 0.12 3.25 -13.40
C PRO A 662 0.83 1.96 -12.95
N SER A 663 0.53 1.57 -11.73
CA SER A 663 0.75 0.26 -11.15
C SER A 663 -0.55 -0.17 -10.47
N ALA A 664 -1.12 -1.29 -10.91
CA ALA A 664 -2.44 -1.71 -10.50
C ALA A 664 -2.53 -3.24 -10.42
N PHE A 665 -3.37 -3.72 -9.51
CA PHE A 665 -3.60 -5.14 -9.27
C PHE A 665 -4.97 -5.36 -8.62
N LEU A 666 -5.48 -6.60 -8.70
CA LEU A 666 -6.70 -7.02 -8.04
C LEU A 666 -6.35 -7.78 -6.75
N ASP A 667 -6.63 -7.18 -5.60
CA ASP A 667 -6.48 -7.77 -4.29
C ASP A 667 -7.74 -8.57 -3.92
N ASN A 668 -7.61 -9.90 -3.91
CA ASN A 668 -8.69 -10.82 -3.58
C ASN A 668 -8.42 -11.60 -2.28
N ARG A 669 -7.63 -11.05 -1.37
CA ARG A 669 -7.36 -11.64 -0.05
C ARG A 669 -8.61 -11.68 0.84
N ASN A 670 -8.54 -12.49 1.88
CA ASN A 670 -9.55 -12.59 2.92
C ASN A 670 -9.75 -11.22 3.61
N ALA A 671 -10.98 -10.93 4.03
CA ALA A 671 -11.28 -9.67 4.69
C ALA A 671 -10.58 -9.56 6.06
N SER A 672 -9.82 -8.48 6.26
CA SER A 672 -9.23 -8.09 7.55
C SER A 672 -10.30 -7.75 8.58
N VAL A 673 -11.40 -7.15 8.13
CA VAL A 673 -12.52 -6.74 8.98
C VAL A 673 -13.78 -7.51 8.61
N ARG A 674 -14.38 -8.10 9.65
CA ARG A 674 -15.55 -8.99 9.55
C ARG A 674 -16.88 -8.29 9.84
N GLU A 675 -16.86 -7.02 10.24
CA GLU A 675 -18.07 -6.23 10.47
C GLU A 675 -18.89 -6.08 9.17
N PHE A 676 -20.22 -6.10 9.33
CA PHE A 676 -21.22 -5.88 8.27
C PHE A 676 -21.17 -6.84 7.08
N TRP A 677 -20.43 -7.93 7.19
CA TRP A 677 -20.49 -9.01 6.22
C TRP A 677 -21.72 -9.89 6.44
N SER A 678 -22.32 -10.28 5.33
CA SER A 678 -23.44 -11.21 5.28
C SER A 678 -23.09 -12.42 4.44
N ARG A 679 -23.54 -13.58 4.92
CA ARG A 679 -23.76 -14.75 4.07
C ARG A 679 -24.92 -14.48 3.12
N VAL A 680 -24.84 -15.02 1.92
CA VAL A 680 -25.97 -15.01 0.98
C VAL A 680 -27.02 -16.01 1.42
N SER A 681 -28.27 -15.60 1.41
CA SER A 681 -29.43 -16.40 1.83
C SER A 681 -30.46 -16.48 0.70
N GLY A 682 -31.27 -17.54 0.69
CA GLY A 682 -32.24 -17.78 -0.40
C GLY A 682 -33.31 -16.69 -0.54
N ASN A 683 -33.64 -15.98 0.56
CA ASN A 683 -34.57 -14.86 0.55
C ASN A 683 -33.88 -13.49 0.49
N GLY A 684 -32.55 -13.45 0.42
CA GLY A 684 -31.73 -12.24 0.38
C GLY A 684 -31.46 -11.58 1.75
N ALA A 685 -32.08 -12.06 2.84
CA ALA A 685 -31.96 -11.46 4.16
C ALA A 685 -30.51 -11.45 4.70
N PHE A 686 -30.14 -10.34 5.35
CA PHE A 686 -28.85 -10.20 6.04
C PHE A 686 -28.67 -11.29 7.08
N THR A 687 -27.55 -12.00 6.97
CA THR A 687 -27.20 -13.14 7.80
C THR A 687 -25.73 -13.00 8.21
N PRO A 688 -25.41 -12.62 9.47
CA PRO A 688 -24.04 -12.40 9.92
C PRO A 688 -23.12 -13.61 9.66
N LEU A 689 -21.82 -13.32 9.57
CA LEU A 689 -20.79 -14.35 9.43
C LEU A 689 -20.74 -15.29 10.65
N GLN A 690 -20.35 -16.53 10.38
CA GLN A 690 -19.92 -17.53 11.36
C GLN A 690 -18.39 -17.53 11.49
N ALA A 691 -17.87 -18.23 12.52
CA ALA A 691 -16.44 -18.30 12.80
C ALA A 691 -15.62 -18.80 11.61
N ASN A 692 -16.14 -19.79 10.87
CA ASN A 692 -15.41 -20.43 9.75
C ASN A 692 -15.62 -19.73 8.39
N ASP A 693 -16.40 -18.65 8.33
CA ASP A 693 -16.62 -17.95 7.06
C ASP A 693 -15.37 -17.19 6.62
N ALA A 694 -15.02 -17.28 5.34
CA ALA A 694 -13.86 -16.64 4.75
C ALA A 694 -14.25 -15.72 3.58
N PRO A 695 -14.85 -14.55 3.85
CA PRO A 695 -15.20 -13.63 2.78
C PRO A 695 -13.92 -13.07 2.13
N ARG A 696 -13.91 -13.04 0.80
CA ARG A 696 -12.87 -12.40 -0.01
C ARG A 696 -13.35 -11.05 -0.52
N VAL A 697 -12.48 -10.04 -0.46
CA VAL A 697 -12.88 -8.63 -0.62
C VAL A 697 -13.11 -8.24 -2.08
N GLY A 698 -12.26 -8.73 -3.00
CA GLY A 698 -12.26 -8.35 -4.41
C GLY A 698 -12.12 -6.83 -4.63
N ARG A 699 -10.90 -6.31 -4.58
CA ARG A 699 -10.60 -4.87 -4.62
C ARG A 699 -9.55 -4.54 -5.66
N TYR A 700 -9.82 -3.59 -6.55
CA TYR A 700 -8.75 -3.01 -7.36
C TYR A 700 -7.98 -1.98 -6.58
N TRP A 701 -6.67 -2.07 -6.69
CA TRP A 701 -5.73 -1.05 -6.28
C TRP A 701 -5.17 -0.34 -7.50
N TYR A 702 -5.15 0.98 -7.42
CA TYR A 702 -4.52 1.82 -8.43
C TYR A 702 -3.51 2.72 -7.74
N PHE A 703 -2.28 2.65 -8.19
CA PHE A 703 -1.20 3.56 -7.87
C PHE A 703 -0.78 4.25 -9.16
N TYR A 704 -0.62 5.56 -9.14
CA TYR A 704 -0.17 6.32 -10.31
C TYR A 704 0.46 7.63 -9.88
N GLU A 705 1.26 8.20 -10.75
CA GLU A 705 1.83 9.53 -10.55
C GLU A 705 0.85 10.60 -10.98
N ARG A 706 0.90 11.74 -10.31
CA ARG A 706 0.18 12.95 -10.70
C ARG A 706 1.15 14.12 -10.74
N GLY A 707 1.14 14.84 -11.86
CA GLY A 707 1.92 16.05 -12.05
C GLY A 707 1.46 17.21 -11.15
N ALA A 708 2.37 18.16 -10.91
CA ALA A 708 2.07 19.38 -10.15
C ALA A 708 1.05 20.28 -10.87
N THR A 709 0.06 20.79 -10.13
CA THR A 709 -1.01 21.67 -10.67
C THR A 709 -0.82 23.16 -10.37
N GLY A 710 0.26 23.55 -9.69
CA GLY A 710 0.51 24.94 -9.30
C GLY A 710 1.72 25.11 -8.39
N GLN A 711 2.00 26.34 -7.96
CA GLN A 711 3.10 26.64 -7.02
C GLN A 711 2.93 25.86 -5.70
N GLY A 712 3.99 25.20 -5.26
CA GLY A 712 4.02 24.42 -4.02
C GLY A 712 3.44 23.00 -4.13
N GLN A 713 2.88 22.62 -5.28
CA GLN A 713 2.50 21.22 -5.55
C GLN A 713 3.71 20.49 -6.15
N GLN A 714 4.00 19.29 -5.66
CA GLN A 714 5.07 18.45 -6.21
C GLN A 714 4.46 17.26 -6.94
N ARG A 715 5.15 16.79 -7.99
CA ARG A 715 4.84 15.49 -8.62
C ARG A 715 5.03 14.42 -7.56
N ARG A 716 4.00 13.61 -7.31
CA ARG A 716 4.05 12.53 -6.31
C ARG A 716 3.11 11.37 -6.68
N PRO A 717 3.29 10.18 -6.09
CA PRO A 717 2.38 9.06 -6.26
C PRO A 717 1.07 9.29 -5.49
N TYR A 718 -0.01 8.83 -6.09
CA TYR A 718 -1.36 8.77 -5.53
C TYR A 718 -1.85 7.33 -5.55
N MET A 719 -2.80 7.04 -4.66
CA MET A 719 -3.45 5.75 -4.55
C MET A 719 -4.97 5.90 -4.51
N LYS A 720 -5.65 4.89 -5.04
CA LYS A 720 -7.12 4.80 -5.11
C LYS A 720 -7.55 3.34 -5.06
N THR A 721 -8.71 3.05 -4.49
CA THR A 721 -9.32 1.71 -4.54
C THR A 721 -10.71 1.72 -5.14
N GLN A 722 -11.05 0.62 -5.81
CA GLN A 722 -12.41 0.35 -6.28
C GLN A 722 -12.87 -1.04 -5.83
N ARG A 723 -14.17 -1.16 -5.54
CA ARG A 723 -14.85 -2.43 -5.29
C ARG A 723 -16.14 -2.51 -6.06
N LEU A 724 -16.59 -3.74 -6.31
CA LEU A 724 -17.92 -4.01 -6.86
C LEU A 724 -18.97 -3.49 -5.88
N THR A 725 -19.74 -2.49 -6.29
CA THR A 725 -20.58 -1.71 -5.38
C THR A 725 -21.93 -1.37 -6.00
N VAL A 726 -22.97 -1.37 -5.16
CA VAL A 726 -24.21 -0.63 -5.41
C VAL A 726 -24.33 0.49 -4.38
N GLN A 727 -24.48 1.72 -4.88
CA GLN A 727 -24.72 2.91 -4.05
C GLN A 727 -26.22 3.03 -3.75
N LEU A 728 -26.55 3.11 -2.46
CA LEU A 728 -27.90 3.35 -1.96
C LEU A 728 -28.18 4.85 -1.87
N ARG A 729 -29.47 5.19 -1.78
CA ARG A 729 -29.94 6.59 -1.72
C ARG A 729 -29.73 7.20 -0.34
N PHE A 730 -29.83 6.37 0.71
CA PHE A 730 -29.73 6.77 2.10
C PHE A 730 -28.83 5.81 2.89
N PRO A 731 -28.25 6.25 4.02
CA PRO A 731 -27.57 5.37 4.96
C PRO A 731 -28.49 4.27 5.49
N ILE A 732 -27.92 3.10 5.80
CA ILE A 732 -28.67 1.95 6.30
C ILE A 732 -28.87 2.10 7.82
N ALA A 733 -30.11 1.98 8.28
CA ALA A 733 -30.40 1.96 9.71
C ALA A 733 -29.87 0.69 10.37
N LEU A 734 -29.33 0.80 11.58
CA LEU A 734 -28.88 -0.33 12.39
C LEU A 734 -29.96 -0.76 13.40
N ASP A 735 -29.98 -2.04 13.73
CA ASP A 735 -30.77 -2.60 14.83
C ASP A 735 -30.04 -2.43 16.19
N ASN A 736 -30.67 -2.88 17.28
CA ASN A 736 -30.10 -2.77 18.64
C ASN A 736 -28.83 -3.62 18.83
N ASN A 737 -28.56 -4.58 17.95
CA ASN A 737 -27.36 -5.41 17.96
C ASN A 737 -26.26 -4.83 17.05
N GLY A 738 -26.51 -3.66 16.43
CA GLY A 738 -25.59 -3.01 15.51
C GLY A 738 -25.58 -3.61 14.10
N ASN A 739 -26.52 -4.50 13.75
CA ASN A 739 -26.63 -5.08 12.41
C ASN A 739 -27.51 -4.23 11.48
N PRO A 740 -27.33 -4.30 10.14
CA PRO A 740 -28.23 -3.67 9.19
C PRO A 740 -29.68 -4.11 9.36
N ARG A 741 -30.60 -3.15 9.50
CA ARG A 741 -32.01 -3.41 9.77
C ARG A 741 -32.80 -3.64 8.48
N VAL A 742 -33.50 -4.77 8.40
CA VAL A 742 -34.36 -5.15 7.25
C VAL A 742 -33.60 -5.05 5.92
N LEU A 743 -32.32 -5.44 5.93
CA LEU A 743 -31.51 -5.51 4.72
C LEU A 743 -31.75 -6.84 4.00
N SER A 744 -32.16 -6.74 2.74
CA SER A 744 -32.29 -7.87 1.81
C SER A 744 -31.59 -7.55 0.50
N VAL A 745 -30.68 -8.42 0.08
CA VAL A 745 -29.88 -8.30 -1.15
C VAL A 745 -30.02 -9.57 -1.98
N ARG A 746 -30.51 -9.45 -3.21
CA ARG A 746 -30.68 -10.57 -4.16
C ARG A 746 -30.54 -10.09 -5.59
N LYS A 747 -30.46 -11.00 -6.55
CA LYS A 747 -30.57 -10.62 -7.97
C LYS A 747 -31.99 -10.12 -8.26
N ALA A 748 -32.12 -9.18 -9.19
CA ALA A 748 -33.42 -8.59 -9.55
C ALA A 748 -34.42 -9.62 -10.12
N ASN A 749 -33.93 -10.74 -10.65
CA ASN A 749 -34.76 -11.88 -11.07
C ASN A 749 -35.25 -12.78 -9.92
N GLY A 750 -34.93 -12.43 -8.67
CA GLY A 750 -35.33 -13.16 -7.46
C GLY A 750 -34.40 -14.30 -7.03
N SER A 751 -33.38 -14.66 -7.83
CA SER A 751 -32.42 -15.70 -7.44
C SER A 751 -31.35 -15.16 -6.47
N PRO A 752 -30.66 -16.04 -5.72
CA PRO A 752 -29.53 -15.63 -4.89
C PRO A 752 -28.39 -14.99 -5.72
N LEU A 753 -27.51 -14.27 -5.03
CA LEU A 753 -26.24 -13.79 -5.59
C LEU A 753 -25.36 -14.98 -6.01
N ASP A 754 -24.43 -14.76 -6.95
CA ASP A 754 -23.47 -15.80 -7.37
C ASP A 754 -22.34 -15.96 -6.35
N GLY A 755 -21.97 -14.85 -5.71
CA GLY A 755 -21.05 -14.82 -4.59
C GLY A 755 -21.66 -15.43 -3.32
N PRO A 756 -20.84 -16.06 -2.44
CA PRO A 756 -21.32 -16.59 -1.17
C PRO A 756 -21.51 -15.51 -0.09
N PHE A 757 -20.94 -14.31 -0.28
CA PHE A 757 -20.94 -13.23 0.71
C PHE A 757 -21.15 -11.86 0.06
N TYR A 758 -21.59 -10.88 0.86
CA TYR A 758 -21.56 -9.45 0.54
C TYR A 758 -21.29 -8.64 1.81
N GLN A 759 -20.89 -7.37 1.69
CA GLN A 759 -20.63 -6.49 2.83
C GLN A 759 -21.46 -5.22 2.73
N ALA A 760 -22.11 -4.83 3.82
CA ALA A 760 -22.79 -3.55 3.91
C ALA A 760 -21.85 -2.46 4.45
N ASP A 761 -22.01 -1.23 3.96
CA ASP A 761 -21.43 -0.02 4.52
C ASP A 761 -22.56 0.93 4.93
N PRO A 762 -23.06 0.79 6.16
CA PRO A 762 -24.27 1.49 6.60
C PRO A 762 -24.15 3.00 6.52
N GLY A 763 -23.04 3.58 6.97
CA GLY A 763 -22.86 5.03 7.06
C GLY A 763 -22.72 5.71 5.70
N ASN A 764 -22.04 5.07 4.74
CA ASN A 764 -21.93 5.61 3.38
C ASN A 764 -23.08 5.16 2.46
N GLY A 765 -23.97 4.30 2.93
CA GLY A 765 -25.08 3.75 2.16
C GLY A 765 -24.59 2.96 0.94
N ARG A 766 -23.68 2.01 1.13
CA ARG A 766 -23.15 1.16 0.04
C ARG A 766 -23.31 -0.31 0.36
N ILE A 767 -23.45 -1.14 -0.68
CA ILE A 767 -23.30 -2.59 -0.58
C ILE A 767 -22.14 -2.99 -1.47
N PHE A 768 -21.15 -3.66 -0.91
CA PHE A 768 -20.03 -4.26 -1.61
C PHE A 768 -20.30 -5.73 -1.93
N PHE A 769 -19.94 -6.13 -3.14
CA PHE A 769 -20.16 -7.47 -3.68
C PHE A 769 -18.83 -8.19 -3.95
N THR A 770 -18.90 -9.49 -4.21
CA THR A 770 -17.73 -10.29 -4.55
C THR A 770 -17.57 -10.43 -6.07
N LEU A 771 -16.38 -10.85 -6.53
CA LEU A 771 -16.06 -10.95 -7.97
C LEU A 771 -17.08 -11.73 -8.82
N PRO A 772 -17.67 -12.85 -8.36
CA PRO A 772 -18.70 -13.57 -9.11
C PRO A 772 -19.97 -12.75 -9.38
N ASP A 773 -20.23 -11.70 -8.61
CA ASP A 773 -21.44 -10.90 -8.71
C ASP A 773 -21.35 -9.75 -9.74
N GLU A 774 -20.17 -9.52 -10.32
CA GLU A 774 -19.95 -8.43 -11.27
C GLU A 774 -20.93 -8.47 -12.45
N GLY A 775 -21.56 -7.33 -12.75
CA GLY A 775 -22.50 -7.20 -13.86
C GLY A 775 -23.90 -7.78 -13.59
N ASN A 776 -24.13 -8.42 -12.43
CA ASN A 776 -25.48 -8.82 -12.04
C ASN A 776 -26.34 -7.59 -11.75
N GLU A 777 -27.60 -7.63 -12.18
CA GLU A 777 -28.62 -6.69 -11.70
C GLU A 777 -29.15 -7.18 -10.36
N VAL A 778 -29.05 -6.36 -9.33
CA VAL A 778 -29.45 -6.69 -7.96
C VAL A 778 -30.55 -5.77 -7.47
N GLU A 779 -31.40 -6.29 -6.60
CA GLU A 779 -32.41 -5.56 -5.85
C GLU A 779 -32.00 -5.54 -4.38
N VAL A 780 -31.86 -4.34 -3.83
CA VAL A 780 -31.53 -4.09 -2.42
C VAL A 780 -32.74 -3.44 -1.75
N THR A 781 -33.31 -4.11 -0.76
CA THR A 781 -34.33 -3.56 0.14
C THR A 781 -33.70 -3.27 1.49
N TYR A 782 -33.90 -2.09 2.05
CA TYR A 782 -33.30 -1.68 3.34
C TYR A 782 -34.17 -0.65 4.06
N GLN A 783 -33.98 -0.55 5.39
CA GLN A 783 -34.54 0.55 6.17
C GLN A 783 -33.52 1.66 6.38
N TYR A 784 -33.98 2.91 6.35
CA TYR A 784 -33.20 4.11 6.65
C TYR A 784 -34.00 5.01 7.62
N ARG A 785 -33.32 5.98 8.26
CA ARG A 785 -33.99 7.03 9.03
C ARG A 785 -34.12 8.28 8.17
N ASP A 786 -35.33 8.82 8.09
CA ASP A 786 -35.55 10.11 7.45
C ASP A 786 -35.04 11.28 8.32
N ASN A 787 -35.19 12.51 7.83
CA ASN A 787 -34.74 13.72 8.53
C ASN A 787 -35.41 13.93 9.90
N ASN A 788 -36.52 13.24 10.19
CA ASN A 788 -37.23 13.30 11.48
C ASN A 788 -36.86 12.11 12.39
N GLY A 789 -35.90 11.27 11.97
CA GLY A 789 -35.47 10.09 12.69
C GLY A 789 -36.42 8.88 12.55
N VAL A 790 -37.47 8.99 11.73
CA VAL A 790 -38.48 7.94 11.54
C VAL A 790 -37.96 6.91 10.54
N LEU A 791 -38.22 5.63 10.81
CA LEU A 791 -37.80 4.54 9.93
C LEU A 791 -38.67 4.47 8.68
N GLN A 792 -38.01 4.42 7.52
CA GLN A 792 -38.61 4.27 6.20
C GLN A 792 -37.95 3.09 5.47
N THR A 793 -38.65 2.52 4.48
CA THR A 793 -38.11 1.46 3.62
C THR A 793 -37.83 2.01 2.23
N ASP A 794 -36.70 1.65 1.65
CA ASP A 794 -36.35 1.95 0.25
C ASP A 794 -35.97 0.68 -0.50
N VAL A 795 -36.13 0.72 -1.83
CA VAL A 795 -35.77 -0.35 -2.75
C VAL A 795 -34.94 0.24 -3.88
N VAL A 796 -33.76 -0.32 -4.10
CA VAL A 796 -32.82 0.08 -5.15
C VAL A 796 -32.53 -1.10 -6.06
N THR A 797 -32.73 -0.91 -7.36
CA THR A 797 -32.33 -1.86 -8.40
C THR A 797 -31.17 -1.26 -9.21
N ALA A 798 -30.05 -1.97 -9.28
CA ALA A 798 -28.85 -1.49 -9.97
C ALA A 798 -27.95 -2.65 -10.42
N PHE A 799 -27.09 -2.38 -11.40
CA PHE A 799 -26.02 -3.29 -11.77
C PHE A 799 -24.84 -3.18 -10.80
N VAL A 800 -24.24 -4.32 -10.46
CA VAL A 800 -23.00 -4.39 -9.70
C VAL A 800 -21.83 -4.00 -10.63
N ASP A 801 -21.17 -2.89 -10.35
CA ASP A 801 -20.03 -2.37 -11.12
C ASP A 801 -18.90 -1.89 -10.19
N TRP A 802 -17.70 -1.71 -10.75
CA TRP A 802 -16.55 -1.13 -10.06
C TRP A 802 -16.77 0.35 -9.78
N GLN A 803 -16.90 0.68 -8.49
CA GLN A 803 -17.04 2.05 -8.01
C GLN A 803 -15.95 2.39 -7.00
N THR A 804 -15.68 3.68 -6.85
CA THR A 804 -14.71 4.20 -5.87
C THR A 804 -15.09 3.75 -4.46
N GLU A 805 -14.20 3.00 -3.82
CA GLU A 805 -14.28 2.69 -2.40
C GLU A 805 -13.55 3.78 -1.62
N MET A 806 -12.24 3.89 -1.85
CA MET A 806 -11.37 4.97 -1.38
C MET A 806 -11.10 5.94 -2.51
N ALA A 807 -11.36 7.23 -2.30
CA ALA A 807 -11.04 8.27 -3.27
C ALA A 807 -9.53 8.40 -3.49
N GLU A 808 -9.13 9.05 -4.58
CA GLU A 808 -7.74 9.38 -4.84
C GLU A 808 -7.14 10.18 -3.68
N GLN A 809 -6.04 9.68 -3.12
CA GLN A 809 -5.28 10.35 -2.07
C GLN A 809 -3.78 10.15 -2.27
N PRO A 810 -2.92 11.09 -1.83
CA PRO A 810 -1.48 10.95 -1.96
C PRO A 810 -0.98 9.74 -1.18
N VAL A 811 0.00 9.01 -1.72
CA VAL A 811 0.75 8.02 -0.95
C VAL A 811 1.45 8.76 0.20
N PRO A 812 1.39 8.25 1.46
CA PRO A 812 1.92 8.93 2.64
C PRO A 812 3.45 8.96 2.63
N ILE A 813 3.98 9.97 1.96
CA ILE A 813 5.40 10.28 1.83
C ILE A 813 5.64 11.60 2.58
N GLU A 814 6.61 11.60 3.50
CA GLU A 814 6.92 12.75 4.35
C GLU A 814 7.47 13.92 3.53
N GLN A 815 8.47 13.65 2.68
CA GLN A 815 9.15 14.67 1.88
C GLN A 815 9.09 14.33 0.40
N ALA A 816 7.98 14.65 -0.27
CA ALA A 816 7.88 14.41 -1.71
C ALA A 816 8.84 15.35 -2.48
N ILE A 817 9.78 14.80 -3.26
CA ILE A 817 10.65 15.51 -4.21
C ILE A 817 10.79 14.70 -5.50
N ASP A 818 10.08 15.17 -6.54
CA ASP A 818 10.06 14.63 -7.91
C ASP A 818 10.06 13.10 -7.96
N GLU A 819 9.01 12.50 -7.41
CA GLU A 819 8.86 11.06 -7.41
C GLU A 819 8.58 10.51 -8.82
N GLY A 820 9.19 9.36 -9.11
CA GLY A 820 9.03 8.65 -10.38
C GLY A 820 9.03 7.13 -10.23
N SER A 821 8.94 6.43 -11.37
CA SER A 821 9.17 4.98 -11.50
C SER A 821 8.46 4.14 -10.44
N LEU A 822 7.18 4.40 -10.26
CA LEU A 822 6.29 3.71 -9.33
C LEU A 822 6.08 2.23 -9.67
N TYR A 823 6.18 1.37 -8.65
CA TYR A 823 5.80 -0.04 -8.69
C TYR A 823 5.18 -0.46 -7.36
N ALA A 824 3.98 -1.03 -7.39
CA ALA A 824 3.26 -1.47 -6.22
C ALA A 824 2.73 -2.91 -6.39
N PHE A 825 2.69 -3.66 -5.31
CA PHE A 825 2.15 -5.03 -5.28
C PHE A 825 1.56 -5.35 -3.89
N PRO A 826 0.53 -6.22 -3.82
CA PRO A 826 -0.05 -6.62 -2.55
C PRO A 826 0.92 -7.53 -1.79
N ASP A 827 0.92 -7.45 -0.47
CA ASP A 827 1.58 -8.46 0.36
C ASP A 827 0.95 -9.85 0.11
N THR A 828 1.78 -10.88 -0.06
CA THR A 828 1.34 -12.18 -0.58
C THR A 828 0.67 -13.09 0.44
N PHE A 829 0.75 -12.74 1.73
CA PHE A 829 0.12 -13.54 2.78
C PHE A 829 -1.39 -13.33 2.83
N ASP A 830 -2.11 -14.45 2.76
CA ASP A 830 -3.58 -14.53 2.83
C ASP A 830 -3.98 -15.60 3.86
N PRO A 831 -3.69 -15.39 5.16
CA PRO A 831 -4.00 -16.37 6.19
C PRO A 831 -5.50 -16.71 6.19
N SER A 832 -5.81 -17.97 6.47
CA SER A 832 -7.20 -18.41 6.58
C SER A 832 -7.83 -17.78 7.82
N PRO A 833 -9.00 -17.14 7.74
CA PRO A 833 -9.65 -16.59 8.91
C PRO A 833 -10.01 -17.64 9.97
N VAL A 834 -10.01 -18.94 9.60
CA VAL A 834 -10.17 -20.06 10.54
C VAL A 834 -8.98 -20.19 11.51
N SER A 835 -7.78 -19.74 11.13
CA SER A 835 -6.62 -19.73 12.03
C SER A 835 -6.65 -18.59 13.05
N GLY A 836 -7.65 -17.70 12.98
CA GLY A 836 -7.73 -16.51 13.82
C GLY A 836 -6.78 -15.39 13.43
N GLU A 837 -5.99 -15.56 12.36
CA GLU A 837 -5.06 -14.56 11.85
C GLU A 837 -5.72 -13.76 10.73
N LEU A 838 -6.22 -12.57 11.05
CA LEU A 838 -6.72 -11.60 10.07
C LEU A 838 -5.57 -10.68 9.68
N ARG A 839 -5.35 -10.45 8.38
CA ARG A 839 -4.24 -9.61 7.91
C ARG A 839 -4.78 -8.34 7.24
N PRO A 840 -4.28 -7.14 7.57
CA PRO A 840 -4.69 -5.91 6.89
C PRO A 840 -4.32 -5.97 5.40
N PRO A 841 -4.96 -5.16 4.54
CA PRO A 841 -4.67 -5.10 3.11
C PRO A 841 -3.34 -4.35 2.85
N LEU A 842 -2.24 -4.94 3.32
CA LEU A 842 -0.89 -4.38 3.20
C LEU A 842 -0.46 -4.38 1.73
N VAL A 843 0.07 -3.24 1.29
CA VAL A 843 0.62 -3.03 -0.06
C VAL A 843 2.02 -2.44 0.06
N TRP A 844 2.95 -2.99 -0.71
CA TRP A 844 4.31 -2.48 -0.84
C TRP A 844 4.39 -1.55 -2.04
N VAL A 845 4.99 -0.37 -1.85
CA VAL A 845 5.11 0.66 -2.88
C VAL A 845 6.58 1.06 -2.99
N PHE A 846 7.19 0.77 -4.13
CA PHE A 846 8.53 1.19 -4.49
C PHE A 846 8.46 2.34 -5.50
N PHE A 847 9.35 3.31 -5.36
CA PHE A 847 9.40 4.48 -6.23
C PHE A 847 10.81 5.07 -6.23
N THR A 848 11.07 5.96 -7.17
CA THR A 848 12.33 6.71 -7.22
C THR A 848 12.11 8.13 -6.72
N SER A 849 13.12 8.72 -6.10
CA SER A 849 13.09 10.13 -5.70
C SER A 849 14.46 10.78 -5.83
N THR A 850 14.48 12.06 -6.15
CA THR A 850 15.69 12.88 -6.33
C THR A 850 16.13 13.63 -5.07
N ARG A 851 15.50 13.34 -3.91
CA ARG A 851 15.86 13.92 -2.59
C ARG A 851 17.35 13.84 -2.26
N GLY A 852 18.02 12.78 -2.74
CA GLY A 852 19.46 12.56 -2.53
C GLY A 852 20.37 13.32 -3.49
N GLY A 853 19.81 14.17 -4.37
CA GLY A 853 20.51 14.85 -5.47
C GLY A 853 20.46 14.09 -6.80
N THR A 854 20.48 12.76 -6.74
CA THR A 854 20.28 11.84 -7.87
C THR A 854 19.07 10.94 -7.61
N PRO A 855 18.40 10.40 -8.66
CA PRO A 855 17.34 9.44 -8.46
C PRO A 855 17.83 8.19 -7.70
N ASP A 856 17.13 7.85 -6.61
CA ASP A 856 17.37 6.67 -5.79
C ASP A 856 16.06 5.94 -5.49
N VAL A 857 16.15 4.64 -5.21
CA VAL A 857 14.99 3.82 -4.87
C VAL A 857 14.62 4.00 -3.40
N TYR A 858 13.33 4.22 -3.16
CA TYR A 858 12.68 4.26 -1.86
C TYR A 858 11.55 3.26 -1.84
N TYR A 859 11.12 2.89 -0.63
CA TYR A 859 9.88 2.16 -0.45
C TYR A 859 9.08 2.71 0.73
N VAL A 860 7.77 2.47 0.65
CA VAL A 860 6.81 2.66 1.73
C VAL A 860 5.81 1.53 1.67
N THR A 861 5.24 1.17 2.82
CA THR A 861 4.09 0.27 2.87
C THR A 861 2.85 1.02 3.32
N VAL A 862 1.70 0.64 2.77
CA VAL A 862 0.41 1.26 3.09
C VAL A 862 -0.61 0.18 3.46
N ALA A 863 -1.46 0.49 4.43
CA ALA A 863 -2.59 -0.35 4.83
C ALA A 863 -3.74 0.58 5.27
N PRO A 864 -4.28 1.41 4.35
CA PRO A 864 -5.24 2.44 4.70
C PRO A 864 -6.53 1.86 5.26
N ARG A 865 -7.19 2.63 6.11
CA ARG A 865 -8.48 2.29 6.68
C ARG A 865 -9.58 2.43 5.64
N ILE A 866 -10.13 1.29 5.21
CA ILE A 866 -11.16 1.17 4.18
C ILE A 866 -12.34 0.31 4.67
N GLU A 867 -12.53 0.31 5.99
CA GLU A 867 -13.57 -0.43 6.68
C GLU A 867 -14.95 0.27 6.52
N PRO A 868 -16.06 -0.49 6.51
CA PRO A 868 -17.39 0.09 6.63
C PRO A 868 -17.54 1.02 7.82
N VAL A 869 -18.32 2.08 7.66
CA VAL A 869 -18.59 3.04 8.74
C VAL A 869 -19.99 2.87 9.29
N ARG A 870 -20.14 3.04 10.61
CA ARG A 870 -21.45 3.11 11.25
C ARG A 870 -22.04 4.51 11.03
N PHE A 871 -23.34 4.59 10.73
CA PHE A 871 -24.02 5.88 10.68
C PHE A 871 -24.03 6.50 12.09
N ARG A 872 -23.31 7.62 12.27
CA ARG A 872 -23.39 8.44 13.48
C ARG A 872 -24.61 9.37 13.31
N ASN A 873 -25.64 9.16 14.12
CA ASN A 873 -26.80 10.05 14.19
C ASN A 873 -26.39 11.46 14.63
#